data_AF-A0A9X1ZI77-F1
#
_entry.id   AF-A0A9X1ZI77-F1
#
_cell.length_a   1.000
_cell.length_b   1.000
_cell.length_c   1.000
_cell.angle_alpha   90.00
_cell.angle_beta   90.00
_cell.angle_gamma   90.00
#
_symmetry.space_group_name_H-M   'P 1'
#
loop_
_entity.id
_entity.type
_entity.pdbx_description
1 polymer ?
#
loop_
_entity_poly.entity_id
_entity_poly.type
_entity_poly.pdbx_seq_one_letter_code
_entity_poly.pdbx_strand_id
1 'polypeptide(L)'
;MKLTRQSNAAPTVEKKTLGISRRQFMKQAGITSGGIAAASLLGTGMMRKAEAKVQTVAHDAPTEIKRTVCSACAVGCGLYAEVQNGVWTGQEPAFDHPFNSGGHCAKGASLRYHTHSNKRVKYPMKLEGGKWKKLSWEQAVSEIGDKMLEINQTSGPDSVYFMGSAKFSNEGAYMYRKLAAMWGTNNVDHSARICHSTTVAGVANTWGYGAQTNSFNDIRNAKNIFLIGANPAEAHPVAMQHILIAKERGATMTVADPRFSRTMAHSDIHLPLRPGTDIPLVYGLMWHIFENGWEDKEFIRTRAYGMDKIREEAARWTPEEVENVTGVSREAVYAAAKQMATNRPGTVIWCMGGTQHHVGNANTRMYSILQLVLGNMGVSGGGTNIFRGHDNVQGATDMGLLFDNLPGYYGVGEGAWHHWSRVWDLPFESVKARFDQKPYLGRSPMTTPGMPCSRWQDGVLEAKDKLAQKDNLRLAFFWGQSVNTETRQMEVRDALDKLETVVVVDPYPTMAGVMHRRKDGVYLLPAATQYECEGSVNNSGRSAQWRQQVVEPLFDSKNDLEIMYRIAKHVGIADAWTKHIKVNGNMPDSDDIMREYAKGMRSVGYTGWSPERIRAHTMNWGDFSSETLEAAGGVNKGETYGLPWPCWGTPEQKHPGTQILYRTGMNVNQGGGNFRARFGVEHEGVSILAEDSASVDADIQDGYPQFDDKMLKQLGWWDELTAEEKALAENRTWATDLGGGIVRVALAHNMVPYGNAKARCRVWTFPDEVPVHREPIYTARRDLIEKYPTHNDMQVHRLPTLYKTLQDKVISDDLDKKYPLISTSGRLVEYEGGGEESRSCPWLAELQQEMFIEINPADAADRGIRDGDDVWVEGAEGGRIKIKAMVTPRVGAGVTWMPYHFAGVMHGEDLQYPESGGISTKPYVVGESCNTVMTYGYDPVTQMQETKATLCQIAKA
;
A
#
# COMPACT_ATOMS: atom_id res chain seq x y z
N MET A 1 11.24 -1.53 -59.90
CA MET A 1 11.16 -0.35 -60.79
C MET A 1 11.95 0.77 -60.15
N LYS A 2 13.05 1.23 -60.78
CA LYS A 2 13.85 2.37 -60.31
C LYS A 2 13.02 3.65 -60.40
N LEU A 3 12.94 4.43 -59.33
CA LEU A 3 12.47 5.80 -59.37
C LEU A 3 13.59 6.72 -58.86
N THR A 4 14.36 7.22 -59.83
CA THR A 4 15.27 8.36 -59.72
C THR A 4 14.46 9.65 -59.60
N ARG A 5 14.77 10.49 -58.61
CA ARG A 5 14.24 11.85 -58.52
C ARG A 5 15.32 12.82 -59.02
N GLN A 6 15.05 13.49 -60.15
CA GLN A 6 15.82 14.62 -60.63
C GLN A 6 15.57 15.83 -59.73
N SER A 7 16.66 16.47 -59.31
CA SER A 7 16.67 17.72 -58.56
C SER A 7 16.64 18.91 -59.54
N ASN A 8 15.61 19.74 -59.48
CA ASN A 8 15.72 21.13 -59.88
C ASN A 8 15.87 21.96 -58.61
N ALA A 9 17.09 22.47 -58.39
CA ALA A 9 17.45 23.29 -57.26
C ALA A 9 16.84 24.70 -57.37
N ALA A 10 16.24 25.17 -56.28
CA ALA A 10 16.12 26.60 -55.99
C ALA A 10 17.36 27.03 -55.17
N PRO A 11 17.85 28.27 -55.31
CA PRO A 11 19.07 28.70 -54.64
C PRO A 11 18.84 28.81 -53.12
N THR A 12 19.57 27.98 -52.38
CA THR A 12 19.68 28.04 -50.93
C THR A 12 20.42 29.31 -50.49
N VAL A 13 19.75 30.11 -49.69
CA VAL A 13 20.35 31.17 -48.87
C VAL A 13 21.28 30.51 -47.85
N GLU A 14 22.54 30.93 -47.81
CA GLU A 14 23.52 30.47 -46.83
C GLU A 14 23.08 30.83 -45.40
N LYS A 15 22.78 29.81 -44.60
CA LYS A 15 22.88 29.89 -43.13
C LYS A 15 24.15 29.15 -42.71
N LYS A 16 25.09 29.91 -42.14
CA LYS A 16 26.31 29.40 -41.49
C LYS A 16 25.94 28.39 -40.40
N THR A 17 26.36 27.15 -40.59
CA THR A 17 26.44 26.13 -39.55
C THR A 17 27.61 26.46 -38.61
N LEU A 18 27.35 26.52 -37.30
CA LEU A 18 28.38 26.51 -36.27
C LEU A 18 28.34 25.15 -35.58
N GLY A 19 29.25 24.26 -35.98
CA GLY A 19 29.41 22.94 -35.37
C GLY A 19 30.83 22.41 -35.60
N ILE A 20 31.60 22.32 -34.52
CA ILE A 20 32.90 21.65 -34.49
C ILE A 20 32.64 20.14 -34.54
N SER A 21 33.31 19.42 -35.45
CA SER A 21 33.14 17.96 -35.51
C SER A 21 33.70 17.29 -34.23
N ARG A 22 33.07 16.19 -33.81
CA ARG A 22 33.42 15.44 -32.57
C ARG A 22 34.91 15.04 -32.50
N ARG A 23 35.58 14.86 -33.64
CA ARG A 23 37.01 14.54 -33.74
C ARG A 23 37.91 15.78 -33.55
N GLN A 24 37.38 16.97 -33.80
CA GLN A 24 38.07 18.25 -33.67
C GLN A 24 37.96 18.81 -32.24
N PHE A 25 36.86 18.54 -31.53
CA PHE A 25 36.71 18.79 -30.08
C PHE A 25 37.73 18.00 -29.24
N MET A 26 37.91 16.70 -29.52
CA MET A 26 38.86 15.85 -28.78
C MET A 26 40.33 16.24 -28.98
N LYS A 27 40.68 16.85 -30.12
CA LYS A 27 42.05 17.33 -30.36
C LYS A 27 42.35 18.68 -29.70
N GLN A 28 41.36 19.55 -29.52
CA GLN A 28 41.55 20.86 -28.87
C GLN A 28 41.45 20.81 -27.34
N ALA A 29 40.72 19.83 -26.78
CA ALA A 29 40.63 19.63 -25.33
C ALA A 29 41.97 19.21 -24.69
N GLY A 30 42.93 18.71 -25.47
CA GLY A 30 44.24 18.27 -24.98
C GLY A 30 45.30 19.36 -24.78
N ILE A 31 45.09 20.62 -25.21
CA ILE A 31 46.17 21.62 -25.28
C ILE A 31 45.92 22.91 -24.47
N THR A 32 44.76 23.08 -23.82
CA THR A 32 44.46 24.37 -23.11
C THR A 32 44.23 24.18 -21.61
N SER A 33 45.21 23.58 -20.93
CA SER A 33 45.39 23.68 -19.49
C SER A 33 45.80 25.12 -19.12
N GLY A 34 44.85 25.95 -18.71
CA GLY A 34 45.18 27.30 -18.20
C GLY A 34 44.03 28.30 -18.03
N GLY A 35 42.84 28.03 -18.58
CA GLY A 35 41.75 29.04 -18.65
C GLY A 35 40.51 28.81 -17.80
N ILE A 36 40.48 27.80 -16.90
CA ILE A 36 39.25 27.40 -16.17
C ILE A 36 38.98 28.26 -14.91
N ALA A 37 39.83 29.24 -14.59
CA ALA A 37 39.64 30.05 -13.38
C ALA A 37 38.58 31.17 -13.51
N ALA A 38 38.14 31.54 -14.72
CA ALA A 38 37.28 32.72 -14.93
C ALA A 38 35.81 32.42 -15.29
N ALA A 39 35.47 31.18 -15.64
CA ALA A 39 34.09 30.78 -15.98
C ALA A 39 33.24 30.36 -14.77
N SER A 40 33.85 30.27 -13.57
CA SER A 40 33.18 29.92 -12.31
C SER A 40 32.52 31.11 -11.59
N LEU A 41 32.60 32.33 -12.13
CA LEU A 41 32.14 33.55 -11.46
C LEU A 41 30.89 34.21 -12.05
N LEU A 42 30.24 33.62 -13.05
CA LEU A 42 29.02 34.18 -13.66
C LEU A 42 27.92 33.12 -13.82
N GLY A 43 27.06 33.02 -12.81
CA GLY A 43 25.63 32.74 -13.01
C GLY A 43 25.14 31.29 -13.11
N THR A 44 25.34 30.48 -12.07
CA THR A 44 24.48 29.33 -11.75
C THR A 44 23.95 29.48 -10.32
N GLY A 45 22.84 30.22 -10.19
CA GLY A 45 22.24 30.60 -8.90
C GLY A 45 21.35 29.54 -8.24
N MET A 46 21.22 28.32 -8.78
CA MET A 46 20.33 27.29 -8.21
C MET A 46 21.00 25.94 -7.92
N MET A 47 22.32 25.79 -8.13
CA MET A 47 23.02 24.54 -7.81
C MET A 47 24.35 24.84 -7.13
N ARG A 48 24.47 24.44 -5.86
CA ARG A 48 25.74 24.42 -5.11
C ARG A 48 26.23 22.99 -5.01
N LYS A 49 27.50 22.74 -5.38
CA LYS A 49 28.18 21.50 -5.00
C LYS A 49 28.27 21.43 -3.48
N ALA A 50 27.70 20.39 -2.89
CA ALA A 50 27.87 20.09 -1.47
C ALA A 50 29.26 19.47 -1.24
N GLU A 51 30.09 20.10 -0.42
CA GLU A 51 31.33 19.50 0.09
C GLU A 51 30.99 18.58 1.27
N ALA A 52 30.73 17.31 0.99
CA ALA A 52 30.67 16.29 2.03
C ALA A 52 32.10 15.83 2.37
N LYS A 53 32.50 15.96 3.64
CA LYS A 53 33.65 15.23 4.20
C LYS A 53 33.32 13.73 4.20
N VAL A 54 33.56 13.04 3.09
CA VAL A 54 33.52 11.58 3.04
C VAL A 54 34.85 11.07 3.59
N GLN A 55 34.80 10.23 4.62
CA GLN A 55 35.92 9.34 4.92
C GLN A 55 36.12 8.47 3.67
N THR A 56 37.10 8.81 2.84
CA THR A 56 37.36 8.06 1.62
C THR A 56 37.92 6.69 2.02
N VAL A 57 37.12 5.65 1.83
CA VAL A 57 37.61 4.27 1.82
C VAL A 57 38.73 4.18 0.78
N ALA A 58 39.82 3.50 1.10
CA ALA A 58 40.92 3.32 0.17
C ALA A 58 40.41 2.63 -1.11
N HIS A 59 40.81 3.13 -2.29
CA HIS A 59 40.29 2.67 -3.58
C HIS A 59 40.57 1.18 -3.84
N ASP A 60 41.53 0.58 -3.13
CA ASP A 60 41.95 -0.82 -3.23
C ASP A 60 41.27 -1.76 -2.21
N ALA A 61 40.38 -1.26 -1.35
CA ALA A 61 39.66 -2.11 -0.40
C ALA A 61 38.80 -3.16 -1.15
N PRO A 62 38.82 -4.45 -0.74
CA PRO A 62 37.97 -5.47 -1.34
C PRO A 62 36.48 -5.09 -1.26
N THR A 63 35.77 -5.25 -2.37
CA THR A 63 34.33 -5.01 -2.45
C THR A 63 33.57 -6.30 -2.20
N GLU A 64 32.74 -6.32 -1.16
CA GLU A 64 31.70 -7.33 -0.97
C GLU A 64 30.42 -6.87 -1.68
N ILE A 65 29.76 -7.78 -2.41
CA ILE A 65 28.47 -7.51 -3.03
C ILE A 65 27.37 -8.15 -2.19
N LYS A 66 26.45 -7.33 -1.68
CA LYS A 66 25.23 -7.76 -1.00
C LYS A 66 24.04 -7.60 -1.96
N ARG A 67 23.18 -8.62 -2.02
CA ARG A 67 21.90 -8.57 -2.73
C ARG A 67 20.81 -8.10 -1.78
N THR A 68 20.16 -7.00 -2.14
CA THR A 68 19.05 -6.45 -1.35
C THR A 68 17.93 -5.94 -2.24
N VAL A 69 16.83 -5.51 -1.62
CA VAL A 69 15.60 -5.10 -2.31
C VAL A 69 15.29 -3.66 -1.96
N CYS A 70 14.96 -2.85 -2.97
CA CYS A 70 14.54 -1.47 -2.82
C CYS A 70 13.45 -1.32 -1.73
N SER A 71 13.65 -0.37 -0.82
CA SER A 71 12.71 -0.07 0.26
C SER A 71 11.66 0.97 -0.09
N ALA A 72 11.55 1.43 -1.34
CA ALA A 72 10.67 2.54 -1.68
C ALA A 72 9.21 2.13 -1.96
N CYS A 73 8.92 1.64 -3.17
CA CYS A 73 7.57 1.25 -3.57
C CYS A 73 7.45 -0.28 -3.68
N ALA A 74 6.21 -0.77 -3.78
CA ALA A 74 5.89 -2.20 -3.83
C ALA A 74 6.25 -2.94 -5.14
N VAL A 75 7.09 -2.37 -6.02
CA VAL A 75 7.59 -3.11 -7.20
C VAL A 75 8.54 -4.23 -6.78
N GLY A 76 9.40 -3.96 -5.79
CA GLY A 76 10.40 -4.92 -5.33
C GLY A 76 11.59 -5.04 -6.27
N CYS A 77 12.24 -3.92 -6.61
CA CYS A 77 13.43 -3.93 -7.46
C CYS A 77 14.64 -4.48 -6.70
N GLY A 78 15.38 -5.41 -7.31
CA GLY A 78 16.65 -5.92 -6.77
C GLY A 78 17.81 -4.99 -7.03
N LEU A 79 18.78 -5.00 -6.09
CA LEU A 79 19.94 -4.13 -6.06
C LEU A 79 21.19 -4.91 -5.67
N TYR A 80 22.30 -4.57 -6.31
CA TYR A 80 23.64 -4.92 -5.86
C TYR A 80 24.18 -3.76 -5.03
N ALA A 81 24.39 -4.00 -3.73
CA ALA A 81 25.03 -3.07 -2.84
C ALA A 81 26.52 -3.44 -2.69
N GLU A 82 27.39 -2.49 -2.99
CA GLU A 82 28.84 -2.63 -2.89
C GLU A 82 29.29 -2.14 -1.51
N VAL A 83 29.91 -3.04 -0.74
CA VAL A 83 30.34 -2.78 0.64
C VAL A 83 31.84 -2.94 0.74
N GLN A 84 32.52 -1.91 1.26
CA GLN A 84 33.96 -1.93 1.49
C GLN A 84 34.22 -1.47 2.93
N ASN A 85 34.94 -2.29 3.70
CA ASN A 85 35.23 -2.04 5.12
C ASN A 85 33.97 -1.72 5.97
N GLY A 86 32.85 -2.42 5.70
CA GLY A 86 31.58 -2.22 6.41
C GLY A 86 30.81 -0.95 6.01
N VAL A 87 31.26 -0.21 4.98
CA VAL A 87 30.59 0.97 4.45
C VAL A 87 30.00 0.66 3.09
N TRP A 88 28.73 1.03 2.87
CA TRP A 88 28.10 0.96 1.57
C TRP A 88 28.71 2.03 0.66
N THR A 89 29.55 1.67 -0.31
CA THR A 89 30.31 2.61 -1.16
C THR A 89 29.74 2.81 -2.56
N GLY A 90 29.04 1.80 -3.10
CA GLY A 90 28.44 1.85 -4.44
C GLY A 90 27.14 1.04 -4.52
N GLN A 91 26.32 1.29 -5.54
CA GLN A 91 25.13 0.47 -5.81
C GLN A 91 24.83 0.43 -7.31
N GLU A 92 24.29 -0.70 -7.78
CA GLU A 92 23.78 -0.87 -9.14
C GLU A 92 22.42 -1.59 -9.12
N PRO A 93 21.50 -1.30 -10.05
CA PRO A 93 20.31 -2.09 -10.22
C PRO A 93 20.66 -3.52 -10.67
N ALA A 94 19.97 -4.51 -10.12
CA ALA A 94 20.22 -5.89 -10.51
C ALA A 94 19.65 -6.20 -11.90
N PHE A 95 20.53 -6.53 -12.85
CA PHE A 95 20.18 -6.83 -14.25
C PHE A 95 19.56 -8.22 -14.44
N ASP A 96 19.93 -9.17 -13.58
CA ASP A 96 19.40 -10.54 -13.54
C ASP A 96 18.13 -10.66 -12.67
N HIS A 97 17.72 -9.58 -12.00
CA HIS A 97 16.49 -9.58 -11.22
C HIS A 97 15.25 -9.58 -12.12
N PRO A 98 14.28 -10.49 -11.91
CA PRO A 98 13.20 -10.70 -12.88
C PRO A 98 12.16 -9.57 -12.91
N PHE A 99 12.00 -8.79 -11.84
CA PHE A 99 11.10 -7.62 -11.83
C PHE A 99 11.68 -6.40 -12.54
N ASN A 100 12.86 -5.94 -12.15
CA ASN A 100 13.39 -4.69 -12.69
C ASN A 100 14.31 -4.90 -13.90
N SER A 101 15.02 -6.03 -14.02
CA SER A 101 15.92 -6.31 -15.14
C SER A 101 16.86 -5.14 -15.49
N GLY A 102 17.44 -4.53 -14.44
CA GLY A 102 18.29 -3.33 -14.56
C GLY A 102 17.54 -1.99 -14.51
N GLY A 103 16.20 -1.98 -14.57
CA GLY A 103 15.37 -0.80 -14.39
C GLY A 103 15.54 -0.16 -13.01
N HIS A 104 15.58 1.17 -12.97
CA HIS A 104 15.82 1.91 -11.74
C HIS A 104 15.15 3.30 -11.79
N CYS A 105 14.55 3.74 -10.68
CA CYS A 105 13.95 5.07 -10.57
C CYS A 105 14.78 5.97 -9.65
N ALA A 106 14.50 7.28 -9.63
CA ALA A 106 15.22 8.25 -8.81
C ALA A 106 15.28 7.84 -7.32
N LYS A 107 14.16 7.37 -6.75
CA LYS A 107 14.10 6.89 -5.36
C LYS A 107 15.04 5.72 -5.12
N GLY A 108 14.98 4.71 -6.01
CA GLY A 108 15.86 3.55 -5.96
C GLY A 108 17.34 3.93 -6.08
N ALA A 109 17.67 4.86 -6.97
CA ALA A 109 19.05 5.32 -7.18
C ALA A 109 19.62 6.06 -5.96
N SER A 110 18.75 6.54 -5.08
CA SER A 110 19.13 7.34 -3.91
C SER A 110 19.32 6.56 -2.61
N LEU A 111 19.00 5.25 -2.60
CA LEU A 111 18.87 4.45 -1.38
C LEU A 111 20.14 4.39 -0.53
N ARG A 112 21.31 4.33 -1.14
CA ARG A 112 22.59 4.41 -0.43
C ARG A 112 22.65 5.61 0.53
N TYR A 113 21.96 6.72 0.24
CA TYR A 113 21.97 7.89 1.11
C TYR A 113 21.31 7.65 2.48
N HIS A 114 20.43 6.66 2.64
CA HIS A 114 19.83 6.35 3.95
C HIS A 114 20.90 6.03 5.01
N THR A 115 22.03 5.44 4.62
CA THR A 115 23.16 5.13 5.52
C THR A 115 24.19 6.25 5.61
N HIS A 116 24.01 7.35 4.87
CA HIS A 116 24.92 8.50 4.86
C HIS A 116 24.26 9.80 5.33
N SER A 117 22.94 9.77 5.54
CA SER A 117 22.16 10.94 5.91
C SER A 117 22.56 11.48 7.28
N ASN A 118 22.91 12.77 7.33
CA ASN A 118 23.16 13.49 8.57
C ASN A 118 21.87 13.94 9.27
N LYS A 119 20.70 13.65 8.69
CA LYS A 119 19.37 14.03 9.21
C LYS A 119 18.77 12.99 10.15
N ARG A 120 19.45 11.86 10.36
CA ARG A 120 18.99 10.77 11.21
C ARG A 120 18.99 11.12 12.70
N VAL A 121 18.07 10.49 13.42
CA VAL A 121 18.13 10.38 14.88
C VAL A 121 19.26 9.41 15.23
N LYS A 122 20.20 9.84 16.08
CA LYS A 122 21.44 9.10 16.37
C LYS A 122 21.42 8.30 17.67
N TYR A 123 20.55 8.66 18.60
CA TYR A 123 20.43 8.06 19.93
C TYR A 123 19.01 8.27 20.47
N PRO A 124 18.57 7.49 21.47
CA PRO A 124 17.30 7.76 22.16
C PRO A 124 17.26 9.18 22.72
N MET A 125 16.14 9.87 22.52
CA MET A 125 15.95 11.23 23.01
C MET A 125 14.57 11.39 23.63
N LYS A 126 14.45 12.28 24.62
CA LYS A 126 13.17 12.77 25.11
C LYS A 126 13.08 14.28 25.07
N LEU A 127 11.88 14.78 24.87
CA LEU A 127 11.56 16.19 25.06
C LEU A 127 11.30 16.43 26.55
N GLU A 128 12.03 17.36 27.15
CA GLU A 128 11.87 17.76 28.54
C GLU A 128 12.04 19.28 28.67
N GLY A 129 11.03 19.97 29.22
CA GLY A 129 10.99 21.43 29.31
C GLY A 129 11.13 22.13 27.96
N GLY A 130 10.64 21.51 26.89
CA GLY A 130 10.75 22.00 25.51
C GLY A 130 12.13 21.84 24.87
N LYS A 131 13.04 21.08 25.48
CA LYS A 131 14.38 20.80 24.94
C LYS A 131 14.60 19.30 24.79
N TRP A 132 15.21 18.90 23.68
CA TRP A 132 15.55 17.51 23.44
C TRP A 132 16.79 17.10 24.24
N LYS A 133 16.67 16.03 25.02
CA LYS A 133 17.75 15.46 25.83
C LYS A 133 18.07 14.04 25.37
N LYS A 134 19.36 13.73 25.27
CA LYS A 134 19.85 12.36 25.03
C LYS A 134 19.48 11.47 26.22
N LEU A 135 19.04 10.24 25.92
CA LEU A 135 18.83 9.16 26.87
C LEU A 135 19.76 7.97 26.54
N SER A 136 19.93 7.07 27.51
CA SER A 136 20.32 5.69 27.21
C SER A 136 19.09 4.88 26.74
N TRP A 137 19.34 3.73 26.11
CA TRP A 137 18.27 2.80 25.73
C TRP A 137 17.55 2.25 26.96
N GLU A 138 18.28 1.92 28.02
CA GLU A 138 17.73 1.40 29.27
C GLU A 138 16.78 2.41 29.92
N GLN A 139 17.18 3.69 29.95
CA GLN A 139 16.33 4.75 30.48
C GLN A 139 15.09 4.97 29.62
N ALA A 140 15.24 5.04 28.29
CA ALA A 140 14.12 5.25 27.38
C ALA A 140 13.08 4.11 27.48
N VAL A 141 13.53 2.86 27.46
CA VAL A 141 12.66 1.69 27.58
C VAL A 141 11.98 1.64 28.94
N SER A 142 12.70 1.95 30.03
CA SER A 142 12.10 1.98 31.37
C SER A 142 11.02 3.04 31.47
N GLU A 143 11.32 4.29 31.12
CA GLU A 143 10.36 5.39 31.23
C GLU A 143 9.09 5.13 30.39
N ILE A 144 9.26 4.62 29.16
CA ILE A 144 8.13 4.29 28.28
C ILE A 144 7.33 3.11 28.84
N GLY A 145 8.01 2.02 29.21
CA GLY A 145 7.37 0.80 29.68
C GLY A 145 6.66 0.99 31.03
N ASP A 146 7.24 1.77 31.94
CA ASP A 146 6.59 2.14 33.21
C ASP A 146 5.30 2.93 32.95
N LYS A 147 5.34 3.85 31.98
CA LYS A 147 4.15 4.61 31.60
C LYS A 147 3.08 3.75 30.93
N MET A 148 3.48 2.77 30.10
CA MET A 148 2.55 1.78 29.56
C MET A 148 1.84 1.01 30.68
N LEU A 149 2.59 0.53 31.67
CA LEU A 149 2.05 -0.23 32.81
C LEU A 149 1.10 0.62 33.67
N GLU A 150 1.46 1.89 33.93
CA GLU A 150 0.61 2.86 34.65
C GLU A 150 -0.72 3.08 33.92
N ILE A 151 -0.67 3.32 32.61
CA ILE A 151 -1.87 3.52 31.77
C ILE A 151 -2.72 2.25 31.74
N ASN A 152 -2.11 1.07 31.63
CA ASN A 152 -2.84 -0.19 31.67
C ASN A 152 -3.62 -0.36 32.98
N GLN A 153 -2.98 -0.08 34.11
CA GLN A 153 -3.62 -0.18 35.44
C GLN A 153 -4.80 0.80 35.58
N THR A 154 -4.65 2.03 35.10
CA THR A 154 -5.63 3.10 35.30
C THR A 154 -6.76 3.09 34.26
N SER A 155 -6.43 2.91 32.98
CA SER A 155 -7.36 3.05 31.85
C SER A 155 -7.51 1.78 30.99
N GLY A 156 -6.76 0.72 31.26
CA GLY A 156 -6.82 -0.55 30.52
C GLY A 156 -5.91 -0.59 29.28
N PRO A 157 -5.70 -1.78 28.68
CA PRO A 157 -4.67 -2.01 27.66
C PRO A 157 -4.96 -1.27 26.36
N ASP A 158 -6.24 -1.06 26.01
CA ASP A 158 -6.67 -0.33 24.82
C ASP A 158 -6.38 1.18 24.85
N SER A 159 -5.90 1.72 25.98
CA SER A 159 -5.45 3.12 26.05
C SER A 159 -4.03 3.34 25.50
N VAL A 160 -3.38 2.27 25.04
CA VAL A 160 -2.10 2.28 24.33
C VAL A 160 -2.34 1.94 22.86
N TYR A 161 -1.86 2.80 21.96
CA TYR A 161 -1.96 2.63 20.51
C TYR A 161 -0.63 2.17 19.91
N PHE A 162 -0.68 1.14 19.06
CA PHE A 162 0.47 0.55 18.38
C PHE A 162 0.42 0.86 16.87
N MET A 163 0.90 2.03 16.46
CA MET A 163 1.07 2.33 15.03
C MET A 163 2.32 1.63 14.51
N GLY A 164 2.15 0.65 13.63
CA GLY A 164 3.24 -0.09 13.01
C GLY A 164 3.58 0.41 11.60
N SER A 165 4.63 -0.19 11.02
CA SER A 165 5.18 0.23 9.73
C SER A 165 4.93 -0.77 8.61
N ALA A 166 4.66 -0.27 7.40
CA ALA A 166 4.74 -1.04 6.17
C ALA A 166 6.18 -1.20 5.63
N LYS A 167 7.18 -0.65 6.32
CA LYS A 167 8.61 -0.79 6.02
C LYS A 167 9.32 -1.84 6.87
N PHE A 168 8.63 -2.40 7.87
CA PHE A 168 9.11 -3.57 8.59
C PHE A 168 9.35 -4.71 7.61
N SER A 169 10.30 -5.59 7.94
CA SER A 169 10.28 -6.93 7.36
C SER A 169 9.00 -7.68 7.78
N ASN A 170 8.70 -8.78 7.11
CA ASN A 170 7.62 -9.67 7.51
C ASN A 170 7.78 -10.14 8.96
N GLU A 171 9.02 -10.43 9.36
CA GLU A 171 9.36 -10.85 10.73
C GLU A 171 9.04 -9.72 11.72
N GLY A 172 9.43 -8.48 11.41
CA GLY A 172 9.09 -7.30 12.21
C GLY A 172 7.60 -7.04 12.31
N ALA A 173 6.88 -7.09 11.19
CA ALA A 173 5.43 -6.87 11.15
C ALA A 173 4.65 -7.92 11.96
N TYR A 174 5.03 -9.19 11.83
CA TYR A 174 4.46 -10.29 12.60
C TYR A 174 4.71 -10.11 14.10
N MET A 175 5.95 -9.83 14.48
CA MET A 175 6.33 -9.68 15.89
C MET A 175 5.70 -8.44 16.53
N TYR A 176 5.50 -7.36 15.78
CA TYR A 176 4.77 -6.18 16.27
C TYR A 176 3.28 -6.47 16.47
N ARG A 177 2.65 -7.21 15.54
CA ARG A 177 1.25 -7.64 15.72
C ARG A 177 1.09 -8.57 16.94
N LYS A 178 2.04 -9.50 17.13
CA LYS A 178 2.12 -10.39 18.28
C LYS A 178 2.36 -9.61 19.58
N LEU A 179 3.14 -8.53 19.54
CA LEU A 179 3.38 -7.65 20.69
C LEU A 179 2.06 -7.01 21.17
N ALA A 180 1.27 -6.43 20.25
CA ALA A 180 -0.03 -5.86 20.58
C ALA A 180 -1.03 -6.92 21.11
N ALA A 181 -1.00 -8.14 20.56
CA ALA A 181 -1.80 -9.27 21.05
C ALA A 181 -1.42 -9.67 22.48
N MET A 182 -0.12 -9.76 22.79
CA MET A 182 0.38 -10.10 24.12
C MET A 182 0.26 -8.94 25.12
N TRP A 183 0.14 -7.71 24.65
CA TRP A 183 -0.27 -6.57 25.46
C TRP A 183 -1.75 -6.63 25.83
N GLY A 184 -2.60 -7.16 24.94
CA GLY A 184 -4.04 -7.30 25.16
C GLY A 184 -4.87 -6.21 24.47
N THR A 185 -4.48 -5.77 23.28
CA THR A 185 -5.25 -4.79 22.50
C THR A 185 -5.33 -5.13 21.00
N ASN A 186 -6.40 -4.63 20.37
CA ASN A 186 -6.54 -4.57 18.91
C ASN A 186 -6.28 -3.15 18.35
N ASN A 187 -5.90 -2.17 19.19
CA ASN A 187 -5.48 -0.83 18.76
C ASN A 187 -4.06 -0.88 18.15
N VAL A 188 -3.95 -1.57 17.02
CA VAL A 188 -2.75 -1.77 16.24
C VAL A 188 -3.12 -1.65 14.77
N ASP A 189 -2.38 -0.88 13.98
CA ASP A 189 -2.64 -0.73 12.54
C ASP A 189 -1.39 -0.25 11.81
N HIS A 190 -1.42 -0.20 10.47
CA HIS A 190 -0.35 0.36 9.65
C HIS A 190 -0.88 1.11 8.42
N SER A 191 0.04 1.58 7.58
CA SER A 191 -0.27 2.40 6.40
C SER A 191 -1.14 1.73 5.34
N ALA A 192 -1.39 0.41 5.37
CA ALA A 192 -2.41 -0.16 4.49
C ALA A 192 -3.79 0.46 4.72
N ARG A 193 -4.09 0.87 5.95
CA ARG A 193 -5.35 1.53 6.30
C ARG A 193 -5.63 2.76 5.47
N ILE A 194 -4.63 3.62 5.27
CA ILE A 194 -4.68 4.83 4.44
C ILE A 194 -4.20 4.59 3.01
N CYS A 195 -4.05 3.34 2.56
CA CYS A 195 -3.56 2.99 1.24
C CYS A 195 -4.49 2.00 0.51
N HIS A 196 -4.54 0.74 0.93
CA HIS A 196 -5.27 -0.34 0.25
C HIS A 196 -6.28 -1.10 1.13
N SER A 197 -6.65 -0.61 2.31
CA SER A 197 -7.64 -1.30 3.15
C SER A 197 -8.97 -1.55 2.43
N THR A 198 -9.45 -0.58 1.66
CA THR A 198 -10.65 -0.73 0.82
C THR A 198 -10.47 -1.71 -0.33
N THR A 199 -9.24 -1.91 -0.83
CA THR A 199 -8.94 -3.02 -1.74
C THR A 199 -9.10 -4.35 -1.03
N VAL A 200 -8.51 -4.50 0.17
CA VAL A 200 -8.61 -5.76 0.92
C VAL A 200 -10.07 -6.09 1.19
N ALA A 201 -10.87 -5.11 1.62
CA ALA A 201 -12.30 -5.30 1.82
C ALA A 201 -13.04 -5.59 0.50
N GLY A 202 -12.98 -4.74 -0.51
CA GLY A 202 -13.77 -4.90 -1.73
C GLY A 202 -13.41 -6.16 -2.52
N VAL A 203 -12.12 -6.40 -2.74
CA VAL A 203 -11.63 -7.52 -3.54
C VAL A 203 -11.80 -8.86 -2.82
N ALA A 204 -11.46 -8.94 -1.52
CA ALA A 204 -11.65 -10.19 -0.79
C ALA A 204 -13.13 -10.55 -0.65
N ASN A 205 -14.01 -9.54 -0.56
CA ASN A 205 -15.44 -9.75 -0.57
C ASN A 205 -16.02 -9.93 -1.98
N THR A 206 -15.22 -9.93 -3.04
CA THR A 206 -15.66 -10.33 -4.39
C THR A 206 -15.13 -11.73 -4.74
N TRP A 207 -13.83 -12.00 -4.50
CA TRP A 207 -13.14 -13.21 -4.96
C TRP A 207 -12.59 -14.13 -3.86
N GLY A 208 -12.56 -13.66 -2.62
CA GLY A 208 -12.07 -14.40 -1.46
C GLY A 208 -10.74 -13.91 -0.88
N TYR A 209 -9.86 -13.31 -1.70
CA TYR A 209 -8.59 -12.69 -1.26
C TYR A 209 -8.47 -11.24 -1.72
N GLY A 210 -7.86 -10.41 -0.87
CA GLY A 210 -7.75 -8.97 -1.08
C GLY A 210 -6.48 -8.53 -1.81
N ALA A 211 -5.85 -9.39 -2.60
CA ALA A 211 -4.52 -9.20 -3.17
C ALA A 211 -4.54 -8.95 -4.68
N GLN A 212 -3.44 -8.43 -5.22
CA GLN A 212 -3.22 -8.36 -6.67
C GLN A 212 -3.16 -9.79 -7.25
N THR A 213 -3.86 -10.01 -8.36
CA THR A 213 -4.13 -11.37 -8.85
C THR A 213 -3.05 -11.91 -9.77
N ASN A 214 -2.30 -11.04 -10.44
CA ASN A 214 -1.26 -11.39 -11.41
C ASN A 214 0.07 -10.70 -11.05
N SER A 215 1.17 -11.10 -11.69
CA SER A 215 2.47 -10.46 -11.49
C SER A 215 2.64 -9.21 -12.35
N PHE A 216 3.63 -8.37 -12.03
CA PHE A 216 4.03 -7.25 -12.88
C PHE A 216 4.44 -7.71 -14.28
N ASN A 217 5.15 -8.84 -14.38
CA ASN A 217 5.63 -9.40 -15.64
C ASN A 217 4.48 -9.90 -16.52
N ASP A 218 3.43 -10.46 -15.91
CA ASP A 218 2.28 -10.97 -16.65
C ASP A 218 1.47 -9.87 -17.36
N ILE A 219 1.60 -8.60 -16.93
CA ILE A 219 1.02 -7.44 -17.64
C ILE A 219 1.50 -7.36 -19.09
N ARG A 220 2.71 -7.84 -19.40
CA ARG A 220 3.28 -7.87 -20.77
C ARG A 220 2.44 -8.70 -21.75
N ASN A 221 1.55 -9.56 -21.25
CA ASN A 221 0.67 -10.42 -22.05
C ASN A 221 -0.74 -9.84 -22.23
N ALA A 222 -1.03 -8.68 -21.65
CA ALA A 222 -2.34 -8.03 -21.79
C ALA A 222 -2.57 -7.55 -23.22
N LYS A 223 -3.83 -7.62 -23.70
CA LYS A 223 -4.24 -6.99 -24.97
C LYS A 223 -4.93 -5.64 -24.75
N ASN A 224 -5.45 -5.42 -23.55
CA ASN A 224 -5.98 -4.14 -23.09
C ASN A 224 -5.56 -3.87 -21.65
N ILE A 225 -5.19 -2.62 -21.36
CA ILE A 225 -4.81 -2.16 -20.04
C ILE A 225 -5.73 -0.99 -19.69
N PHE A 226 -6.53 -1.15 -18.64
CA PHE A 226 -7.33 -0.06 -18.09
C PHE A 226 -6.73 0.41 -16.77
N LEU A 227 -6.25 1.65 -16.72
CA LEU A 227 -5.77 2.27 -15.50
C LEU A 227 -6.85 3.22 -14.97
N ILE A 228 -7.25 3.03 -13.72
CA ILE A 228 -8.20 3.90 -13.03
C ILE A 228 -7.70 4.15 -11.62
N GLY A 229 -7.56 5.42 -11.24
CA GLY A 229 -7.01 5.78 -9.94
C GLY A 229 -5.55 5.31 -9.72
N ALA A 230 -4.78 5.16 -10.80
CA ALA A 230 -3.37 4.80 -10.78
C ALA A 230 -2.54 5.68 -11.73
N ASN A 231 -1.36 6.08 -11.26
CA ASN A 231 -0.37 6.85 -12.04
C ASN A 231 1.02 6.20 -11.91
N PRO A 232 1.23 5.00 -12.49
CA PRO A 232 2.49 4.26 -12.36
C PRO A 232 3.73 4.97 -12.89
N ALA A 233 3.62 5.90 -13.84
CA ALA A 233 4.78 6.70 -14.28
C ALA A 233 5.42 7.52 -13.15
N GLU A 234 4.67 7.84 -12.10
CA GLU A 234 5.16 8.57 -10.93
C GLU A 234 5.24 7.67 -9.68
N ALA A 235 4.20 6.86 -9.44
CA ALA A 235 4.08 6.04 -8.25
C ALA A 235 4.84 4.71 -8.32
N HIS A 236 4.97 4.12 -9.51
CA HIS A 236 5.59 2.80 -9.75
C HIS A 236 6.43 2.77 -11.02
N PRO A 237 7.44 3.64 -11.19
CA PRO A 237 8.04 3.89 -12.51
C PRO A 237 8.66 2.65 -13.15
N VAL A 238 9.20 1.73 -12.34
CA VAL A 238 9.77 0.47 -12.85
C VAL A 238 8.68 -0.50 -13.30
N ALA A 239 7.45 -0.43 -12.76
CA ALA A 239 6.33 -1.23 -13.27
C ALA A 239 5.83 -0.75 -14.64
N MET A 240 6.03 0.54 -14.98
CA MET A 240 5.68 1.06 -16.32
C MET A 240 6.38 0.33 -17.44
N GLN A 241 7.58 -0.21 -17.21
CA GLN A 241 8.27 -0.98 -18.25
C GLN A 241 7.41 -2.14 -18.77
N HIS A 242 6.68 -2.83 -17.88
CA HIS A 242 5.86 -3.97 -18.28
C HIS A 242 4.60 -3.54 -19.04
N ILE A 243 4.03 -2.40 -18.67
CA ILE A 243 2.91 -1.77 -19.38
C ILE A 243 3.35 -1.34 -20.79
N LEU A 244 4.52 -0.71 -20.91
CA LEU A 244 5.06 -0.26 -22.19
C LEU A 244 5.46 -1.44 -23.09
N ILE A 245 6.06 -2.50 -22.54
CA ILE A 245 6.31 -3.75 -23.29
C ILE A 245 4.99 -4.36 -23.80
N ALA A 246 3.93 -4.36 -23.01
CA ALA A 246 2.62 -4.81 -23.48
C ALA A 246 2.14 -3.96 -24.67
N LYS A 247 2.28 -2.63 -24.60
CA LYS A 247 1.94 -1.73 -25.71
C LYS A 247 2.78 -1.99 -26.95
N GLU A 248 4.08 -2.23 -26.81
CA GLU A 248 4.96 -2.62 -27.91
C GLU A 248 4.53 -3.96 -28.55
N ARG A 249 3.92 -4.86 -27.77
CA ARG A 249 3.30 -6.11 -28.22
C ARG A 249 1.88 -5.93 -28.79
N GLY A 250 1.38 -4.70 -28.87
CA GLY A 250 0.07 -4.37 -29.45
C GLY A 250 -1.06 -4.18 -28.44
N ALA A 251 -0.77 -4.11 -27.14
CA ALA A 251 -1.79 -3.79 -26.15
C ALA A 251 -2.31 -2.36 -26.30
N THR A 252 -3.61 -2.20 -26.13
CA THR A 252 -4.25 -0.89 -25.99
C THR A 252 -4.29 -0.45 -24.53
N MET A 253 -4.33 0.84 -24.27
CA MET A 253 -4.23 1.44 -22.93
C MET A 253 -5.24 2.58 -22.76
N THR A 254 -6.15 2.45 -21.81
CA THR A 254 -7.10 3.50 -21.40
C THR A 254 -6.75 3.98 -20.01
N VAL A 255 -6.76 5.31 -19.78
CA VAL A 255 -6.48 5.92 -18.47
C VAL A 255 -7.66 6.78 -18.03
N ALA A 256 -8.23 6.45 -16.88
CA ALA A 256 -9.18 7.28 -16.14
C ALA A 256 -8.46 8.00 -15.00
N ASP A 257 -8.25 9.31 -15.17
CA ASP A 257 -7.52 10.17 -14.24
C ASP A 257 -8.06 11.61 -14.39
N PRO A 258 -8.42 12.31 -13.29
CA PRO A 258 -8.84 13.72 -13.35
C PRO A 258 -7.75 14.64 -13.91
N ARG A 259 -6.49 14.17 -13.94
CA ARG A 259 -5.36 14.87 -14.53
C ARG A 259 -4.93 14.25 -15.84
N PHE A 260 -4.41 15.10 -16.73
CA PHE A 260 -3.47 14.68 -17.76
C PHE A 260 -2.09 14.40 -17.12
N SER A 261 -1.98 13.23 -16.49
CA SER A 261 -0.78 12.76 -15.79
C SER A 261 0.34 12.27 -16.73
N ARG A 262 1.54 11.99 -16.18
CA ARG A 262 2.63 11.38 -16.96
C ARG A 262 2.26 9.99 -17.50
N THR A 263 1.43 9.25 -16.77
CA THR A 263 0.88 7.97 -17.27
C THR A 263 -0.11 8.20 -18.41
N MET A 264 -0.99 9.21 -18.28
CA MET A 264 -1.98 9.54 -19.30
C MET A 264 -1.32 9.82 -20.66
N ALA A 265 -0.16 10.48 -20.69
CA ALA A 265 0.60 10.76 -21.91
C ALA A 265 0.97 9.51 -22.75
N HIS A 266 0.89 8.31 -22.19
CA HIS A 266 1.15 7.04 -22.89
C HIS A 266 -0.11 6.28 -23.31
N SER A 267 -1.31 6.78 -22.98
CA SER A 267 -2.57 6.08 -23.25
C SER A 267 -3.14 6.40 -24.63
N ASP A 268 -4.03 5.53 -25.10
CA ASP A 268 -4.77 5.67 -26.34
C ASP A 268 -6.11 6.41 -26.12
N ILE A 269 -6.70 6.29 -24.92
CA ILE A 269 -7.94 6.97 -24.51
C ILE A 269 -7.78 7.59 -23.10
N HIS A 270 -8.12 8.87 -22.97
CA HIS A 270 -8.30 9.58 -21.69
C HIS A 270 -9.77 9.57 -21.26
N LEU A 271 -10.03 9.28 -19.99
CA LEU A 271 -11.31 9.52 -19.33
C LEU A 271 -11.10 10.53 -18.18
N PRO A 272 -11.26 11.85 -18.41
CA PRO A 272 -11.04 12.89 -17.41
C PRO A 272 -12.22 13.00 -16.43
N LEU A 273 -12.38 11.99 -15.57
CA LEU A 273 -13.48 11.93 -14.61
C LEU A 273 -13.38 13.01 -13.52
N ARG A 274 -14.53 13.50 -13.08
CA ARG A 274 -14.65 14.27 -11.83
C ARG A 274 -14.22 13.38 -10.65
N PRO A 275 -13.34 13.84 -9.75
CA PRO A 275 -12.95 13.06 -8.58
C PRO A 275 -14.17 12.63 -7.73
N GLY A 276 -14.18 11.38 -7.27
CA GLY A 276 -15.31 10.79 -6.54
C GLY A 276 -16.43 10.19 -7.40
N THR A 277 -16.21 10.01 -8.71
CA THR A 277 -17.25 9.50 -9.64
C THR A 277 -16.85 8.22 -10.39
N ASP A 278 -15.95 7.43 -9.80
CA ASP A 278 -15.49 6.15 -10.35
C ASP A 278 -16.63 5.15 -10.60
N ILE A 279 -17.57 5.02 -9.64
CA ILE A 279 -18.71 4.07 -9.74
C ILE A 279 -19.59 4.38 -10.97
N PRO A 280 -20.10 5.61 -11.15
CA PRO A 280 -20.80 6.01 -12.36
C PRO A 280 -20.04 5.72 -13.65
N LEU A 281 -18.73 6.02 -13.70
CA LEU A 281 -17.91 5.78 -14.88
C LEU A 281 -17.85 4.30 -15.24
N VAL A 282 -17.58 3.44 -14.26
CA VAL A 282 -17.48 1.99 -14.50
C VAL A 282 -18.85 1.39 -14.83
N TYR A 283 -19.94 1.85 -14.21
CA TYR A 283 -21.27 1.45 -14.63
C TYR A 283 -21.61 1.91 -16.05
N GLY A 284 -21.17 3.09 -16.48
CA GLY A 284 -21.30 3.54 -17.87
C GLY A 284 -20.55 2.64 -18.87
N LEU A 285 -19.35 2.17 -18.51
CA LEU A 285 -18.64 1.16 -19.30
C LEU A 285 -19.45 -0.15 -19.39
N MET A 286 -19.96 -0.63 -18.25
CA MET A 286 -20.77 -1.85 -18.19
C MET A 286 -22.09 -1.70 -18.96
N TRP A 287 -22.73 -0.52 -18.92
CA TRP A 287 -23.95 -0.23 -19.65
C TRP A 287 -23.74 -0.49 -21.15
N HIS A 288 -22.67 0.07 -21.73
CA HIS A 288 -22.33 -0.18 -23.13
C HIS A 288 -21.99 -1.65 -23.40
N ILE A 289 -21.25 -2.31 -22.51
CA ILE A 289 -20.91 -3.73 -22.66
C ILE A 289 -22.18 -4.59 -22.72
N PHE A 290 -23.11 -4.39 -21.78
CA PHE A 290 -24.34 -5.17 -21.71
C PHE A 290 -25.30 -4.86 -22.86
N GLU A 291 -25.47 -3.59 -23.21
CA GLU A 291 -26.35 -3.16 -24.32
C GLU A 291 -25.89 -3.76 -25.66
N ASN A 292 -24.58 -3.94 -25.85
CA ASN A 292 -24.01 -4.52 -27.06
C ASN A 292 -23.78 -6.04 -26.98
N GLY A 293 -24.10 -6.68 -25.85
CA GLY A 293 -23.88 -8.12 -25.64
C GLY A 293 -22.41 -8.55 -25.65
N TRP A 294 -21.50 -7.66 -25.23
CA TRP A 294 -20.05 -7.87 -25.24
C TRP A 294 -19.50 -8.59 -24.01
N GLU A 295 -20.34 -8.85 -23.01
CA GLU A 295 -19.93 -9.57 -21.80
C GLU A 295 -19.60 -11.03 -22.07
N ASP A 296 -18.81 -11.62 -21.17
CA ASP A 296 -18.56 -13.06 -21.16
C ASP A 296 -19.68 -13.82 -20.45
N LYS A 297 -20.69 -14.22 -21.22
CA LYS A 297 -21.86 -14.92 -20.68
C LYS A 297 -21.51 -16.26 -20.03
N GLU A 298 -20.54 -16.98 -20.56
CA GLU A 298 -20.15 -18.29 -20.03
C GLU A 298 -19.36 -18.16 -18.73
N PHE A 299 -18.42 -17.22 -18.67
CA PHE A 299 -17.70 -16.91 -17.43
C PHE A 299 -18.68 -16.47 -16.33
N ILE A 300 -19.65 -15.60 -16.66
CA ILE A 300 -20.65 -15.14 -15.69
C ILE A 300 -21.46 -16.31 -15.17
N ARG A 301 -21.98 -17.17 -16.06
CA ARG A 301 -22.80 -18.34 -15.68
C ARG A 301 -22.06 -19.26 -14.71
N THR A 302 -20.84 -19.64 -15.09
CA THR A 302 -20.04 -20.66 -14.39
C THR A 302 -19.39 -20.13 -13.10
N ARG A 303 -19.02 -18.84 -13.05
CA ARG A 303 -18.10 -18.31 -12.02
C ARG A 303 -18.53 -17.03 -11.33
N ALA A 304 -19.69 -16.42 -11.65
CA ALA A 304 -20.15 -15.20 -10.99
C ALA A 304 -21.57 -15.32 -10.40
N TYR A 305 -21.76 -14.84 -9.17
CA TYR A 305 -23.05 -14.80 -8.47
C TYR A 305 -23.54 -13.35 -8.32
N GLY A 306 -24.84 -13.11 -8.48
CA GLY A 306 -25.47 -11.79 -8.27
C GLY A 306 -25.25 -10.78 -9.40
N MET A 307 -24.94 -11.23 -10.62
CA MET A 307 -24.71 -10.35 -11.78
C MET A 307 -26.00 -9.67 -12.27
N ASP A 308 -27.16 -10.26 -12.00
CA ASP A 308 -28.49 -9.67 -12.22
C ASP A 308 -28.62 -8.32 -11.53
N LYS A 309 -28.22 -8.20 -10.26
CA LYS A 309 -28.24 -6.94 -9.51
C LYS A 309 -27.29 -5.88 -10.07
N ILE A 310 -26.17 -6.31 -10.64
CA ILE A 310 -25.25 -5.40 -11.35
C ILE A 310 -25.87 -4.88 -12.63
N ARG A 311 -26.60 -5.72 -13.38
CA ARG A 311 -27.32 -5.27 -14.59
C ARG A 311 -28.45 -4.30 -14.25
N GLU A 312 -29.20 -4.59 -13.19
CA GLU A 312 -30.26 -3.69 -12.68
C GLU A 312 -29.70 -2.30 -12.34
N GLU A 313 -28.57 -2.24 -11.63
CA GLU A 313 -27.95 -0.97 -11.27
C GLU A 313 -27.30 -0.28 -12.49
N ALA A 314 -26.57 -1.02 -13.33
CA ALA A 314 -25.94 -0.49 -14.54
C ALA A 314 -26.96 0.17 -15.47
N ALA A 315 -28.18 -0.36 -15.59
CA ALA A 315 -29.24 0.19 -16.43
C ALA A 315 -29.65 1.63 -16.05
N ARG A 316 -29.38 2.07 -14.82
CA ARG A 316 -29.63 3.45 -14.34
C ARG A 316 -28.60 4.44 -14.84
N TRP A 317 -27.42 3.97 -15.21
CA TRP A 317 -26.28 4.76 -15.65
C TRP A 317 -26.24 4.87 -17.17
N THR A 318 -27.28 5.48 -17.73
CA THR A 318 -27.32 5.79 -19.16
C THR A 318 -26.15 6.70 -19.56
N PRO A 319 -25.73 6.73 -20.84
CA PRO A 319 -24.63 7.60 -21.28
C PRO A 319 -24.81 9.07 -20.89
N GLU A 320 -26.06 9.57 -20.91
CA GLU A 320 -26.39 10.93 -20.47
C GLU A 320 -26.18 11.15 -18.98
N GLU A 321 -26.62 10.21 -18.14
CA GLU A 321 -26.42 10.32 -16.70
C GLU A 321 -24.94 10.23 -16.31
N VAL A 322 -24.20 9.34 -16.98
CA VAL A 322 -22.76 9.18 -16.78
C VAL A 322 -22.03 10.47 -17.13
N GLU A 323 -22.35 11.08 -18.27
CA GLU A 323 -21.78 12.37 -18.67
C GLU A 323 -22.13 13.48 -17.68
N ASN A 324 -23.39 13.57 -17.24
CA ASN A 324 -23.85 14.55 -16.24
C ASN A 324 -23.08 14.42 -14.92
N VAL A 325 -22.90 13.20 -14.40
CA VAL A 325 -22.29 12.99 -13.07
C VAL A 325 -20.77 13.04 -13.13
N THR A 326 -20.15 12.43 -14.13
CA THR A 326 -18.69 12.25 -14.23
C THR A 326 -17.98 13.36 -15.00
N GLY A 327 -18.68 14.04 -15.91
CA GLY A 327 -18.08 14.95 -16.90
C GLY A 327 -17.39 14.26 -18.07
N VAL A 328 -17.38 12.92 -18.15
CA VAL A 328 -16.76 12.17 -19.25
C VAL A 328 -17.76 12.02 -20.39
N SER A 329 -17.37 12.44 -21.60
CA SER A 329 -18.23 12.38 -22.78
C SER A 329 -18.67 10.95 -23.12
N ARG A 330 -19.89 10.82 -23.62
CA ARG A 330 -20.50 9.55 -24.05
C ARG A 330 -19.61 8.79 -25.05
N GLU A 331 -19.00 9.50 -25.98
CA GLU A 331 -18.16 8.95 -27.03
C GLU A 331 -16.90 8.30 -26.46
N ALA A 332 -16.26 8.93 -25.47
CA ALA A 332 -15.07 8.40 -24.82
C ALA A 332 -15.39 7.16 -23.99
N VAL A 333 -16.51 7.16 -23.24
CA VAL A 333 -16.96 5.98 -22.47
C VAL A 333 -17.28 4.82 -23.41
N TYR A 334 -18.01 5.07 -24.51
CA TYR A 334 -18.29 4.05 -25.53
C TYR A 334 -17.01 3.49 -26.15
N ALA A 335 -16.08 4.37 -26.57
CA ALA A 335 -14.81 3.96 -27.18
C ALA A 335 -13.98 3.11 -26.22
N ALA A 336 -13.89 3.50 -24.95
CA ALA A 336 -13.22 2.72 -23.91
C ALA A 336 -13.89 1.36 -23.70
N ALA A 337 -15.22 1.31 -23.54
CA ALA A 337 -15.96 0.06 -23.37
C ALA A 337 -15.76 -0.90 -24.56
N LYS A 338 -15.83 -0.38 -25.78
CA LYS A 338 -15.58 -1.15 -27.00
C LYS A 338 -14.15 -1.67 -27.06
N GLN A 339 -13.16 -0.84 -26.77
CA GLN A 339 -11.75 -1.23 -26.75
C GLN A 339 -11.49 -2.36 -25.75
N MET A 340 -12.06 -2.27 -24.54
CA MET A 340 -11.94 -3.33 -23.53
C MET A 340 -12.58 -4.65 -23.98
N ALA A 341 -13.77 -4.57 -24.58
CA ALA A 341 -14.50 -5.74 -25.07
C ALA A 341 -13.80 -6.46 -26.22
N THR A 342 -13.23 -5.71 -27.18
CA THR A 342 -12.62 -6.29 -28.38
C THR A 342 -11.19 -6.79 -28.18
N ASN A 343 -10.50 -6.35 -27.13
CA ASN A 343 -9.08 -6.65 -26.87
C ASN A 343 -8.90 -7.46 -25.57
N ARG A 344 -9.33 -8.74 -25.60
CA ARG A 344 -9.27 -9.65 -24.45
C ARG A 344 -8.15 -10.71 -24.58
N PRO A 345 -7.44 -11.07 -23.50
CA PRO A 345 -7.68 -10.64 -22.12
C PRO A 345 -7.18 -9.22 -21.85
N GLY A 346 -7.89 -8.52 -20.95
CA GLY A 346 -7.50 -7.20 -20.48
C GLY A 346 -7.27 -7.18 -18.96
N THR A 347 -6.46 -6.24 -18.49
CA THR A 347 -6.16 -6.06 -17.07
C THR A 347 -6.61 -4.69 -16.56
N VAL A 348 -7.11 -4.64 -15.32
CA VAL A 348 -7.43 -3.38 -14.63
C VAL A 348 -6.37 -3.09 -13.58
N ILE A 349 -5.83 -1.87 -13.60
CA ILE A 349 -4.75 -1.40 -12.72
C ILE A 349 -5.27 -0.21 -11.91
N TRP A 350 -5.18 -0.31 -10.57
CA TRP A 350 -5.50 0.81 -9.68
C TRP A 350 -4.54 0.91 -8.50
N CYS A 351 -4.57 2.08 -7.85
CA CYS A 351 -3.90 2.36 -6.59
C CYS A 351 -4.79 3.27 -5.74
N MET A 352 -4.25 4.38 -5.24
CA MET A 352 -4.91 5.22 -4.27
C MET A 352 -6.02 6.12 -4.82
N GLY A 353 -6.02 6.38 -6.12
CA GLY A 353 -7.06 7.20 -6.73
C GLY A 353 -8.44 6.56 -6.60
N GLY A 354 -8.54 5.23 -6.61
CA GLY A 354 -9.79 4.53 -6.36
C GLY A 354 -10.06 4.23 -4.88
N THR A 355 -9.02 4.02 -4.07
CA THR A 355 -9.20 3.52 -2.69
C THR A 355 -9.52 4.61 -1.68
N GLN A 356 -8.98 5.83 -1.82
CA GLN A 356 -9.06 6.89 -0.81
C GLN A 356 -10.29 7.80 -0.98
N HIS A 357 -11.45 7.16 -0.86
CA HIS A 357 -12.79 7.76 -0.92
C HIS A 357 -13.64 7.20 0.23
N HIS A 358 -14.69 7.93 0.62
CA HIS A 358 -15.68 7.44 1.59
C HIS A 358 -16.53 6.27 1.04
N VAL A 359 -16.42 5.98 -0.27
CA VAL A 359 -16.98 4.79 -0.95
C VAL A 359 -15.89 3.90 -1.57
N GLY A 360 -14.67 3.95 -1.03
CA GLY A 360 -13.51 3.28 -1.63
C GLY A 360 -13.67 1.75 -1.74
N ASN A 361 -14.36 1.10 -0.81
CA ASN A 361 -14.67 -0.34 -0.87
C ASN A 361 -15.59 -0.67 -2.07
N ALA A 362 -16.52 0.23 -2.40
CA ALA A 362 -17.43 0.09 -3.53
C ALA A 362 -16.69 0.33 -4.86
N ASN A 363 -15.78 1.31 -4.92
CA ASN A 363 -14.90 1.53 -6.08
C ASN A 363 -14.10 0.26 -6.43
N THR A 364 -13.41 -0.32 -5.44
CA THR A 364 -12.57 -1.51 -5.69
C THR A 364 -13.40 -2.72 -6.08
N ARG A 365 -14.64 -2.85 -5.56
CA ARG A 365 -15.60 -3.86 -6.03
C ARG A 365 -16.02 -3.62 -7.48
N MET A 366 -16.29 -2.38 -7.89
CA MET A 366 -16.65 -2.07 -9.28
C MET A 366 -15.56 -2.49 -10.26
N TYR A 367 -14.29 -2.20 -9.95
CA TYR A 367 -13.16 -2.62 -10.78
C TYR A 367 -13.07 -4.14 -10.89
N SER A 368 -13.31 -4.83 -9.77
CA SER A 368 -13.34 -6.29 -9.73
C SER A 368 -14.50 -6.88 -10.55
N ILE A 369 -15.70 -6.32 -10.43
CA ILE A 369 -16.90 -6.77 -11.14
C ILE A 369 -16.75 -6.54 -12.65
N LEU A 370 -16.12 -5.45 -13.08
CA LEU A 370 -15.83 -5.20 -14.51
C LEU A 370 -15.03 -6.36 -15.12
N GLN A 371 -14.04 -6.89 -14.40
CA GLN A 371 -13.25 -8.02 -14.86
C GLN A 371 -14.03 -9.35 -14.86
N LEU A 372 -15.07 -9.49 -14.04
CA LEU A 372 -16.00 -10.64 -14.12
C LEU A 372 -16.92 -10.51 -15.34
N VAL A 373 -17.45 -9.31 -15.62
CA VAL A 373 -18.25 -9.02 -16.81
C VAL A 373 -17.47 -9.32 -18.08
N LEU A 374 -16.19 -8.93 -18.11
CA LEU A 374 -15.28 -9.18 -19.22
C LEU A 374 -14.52 -10.50 -19.09
N GLY A 375 -14.92 -11.45 -18.24
CA GLY A 375 -14.31 -12.79 -18.13
C GLY A 375 -12.77 -12.83 -18.14
N ASN A 376 -12.12 -11.87 -17.47
CA ASN A 376 -10.67 -11.66 -17.55
C ASN A 376 -9.93 -12.19 -16.32
N MET A 377 -10.63 -12.79 -15.34
CA MET A 377 -9.99 -13.32 -14.13
C MET A 377 -9.42 -14.72 -14.35
N GLY A 378 -8.24 -14.99 -13.77
CA GLY A 378 -7.61 -16.32 -13.85
C GLY A 378 -6.86 -16.62 -15.15
N VAL A 379 -6.54 -15.60 -15.95
CA VAL A 379 -5.83 -15.75 -17.23
C VAL A 379 -4.59 -14.85 -17.29
N SER A 380 -3.61 -15.25 -18.09
CA SER A 380 -2.40 -14.46 -18.35
C SER A 380 -2.73 -13.19 -19.14
N GLY A 381 -2.14 -12.05 -18.77
CA GLY A 381 -2.47 -10.74 -19.31
C GLY A 381 -3.81 -10.16 -18.82
N GLY A 382 -4.51 -10.88 -17.95
CA GLY A 382 -5.81 -10.50 -17.42
C GLY A 382 -5.76 -9.96 -15.98
N GLY A 383 -6.80 -10.29 -15.22
CA GLY A 383 -6.88 -10.08 -13.79
C GLY A 383 -6.88 -8.62 -13.36
N THR A 384 -6.54 -8.39 -12.10
CA THR A 384 -6.39 -7.06 -11.55
C THR A 384 -5.04 -6.87 -10.91
N ASN A 385 -4.29 -5.91 -11.45
CA ASN A 385 -2.96 -5.56 -11.00
C ASN A 385 -3.05 -4.37 -10.05
N ILE A 386 -3.05 -4.67 -8.76
CA ILE A 386 -3.40 -3.72 -7.71
C ILE A 386 -2.14 -3.17 -7.07
N PHE A 387 -1.59 -2.13 -7.68
CA PHE A 387 -0.27 -1.59 -7.34
C PHE A 387 -0.25 -1.02 -5.92
N ARG A 388 0.35 -1.80 -5.03
CA ARG A 388 0.55 -1.49 -3.61
C ARG A 388 1.47 -0.28 -3.40
N GLY A 389 1.33 0.40 -2.26
CA GLY A 389 2.11 1.59 -1.90
C GLY A 389 3.57 1.29 -1.52
N HIS A 390 3.84 1.22 -0.21
CA HIS A 390 5.17 0.92 0.34
C HIS A 390 5.66 -0.46 -0.07
N ASP A 391 6.98 -0.60 -0.12
CA ASP A 391 7.74 -1.82 -0.41
C ASP A 391 7.21 -3.11 0.23
N ASN A 392 6.79 -3.07 1.52
CA ASN A 392 6.27 -4.23 2.23
C ASN A 392 4.83 -4.07 2.75
N VAL A 393 4.02 -3.18 2.17
CA VAL A 393 2.62 -3.04 2.62
C VAL A 393 1.82 -4.32 2.41
N GLN A 394 2.14 -5.12 1.39
CA GLN A 394 1.54 -6.43 1.18
C GLN A 394 1.90 -7.38 2.32
N GLY A 395 3.20 -7.50 2.66
CA GLY A 395 3.66 -8.37 3.73
C GLY A 395 3.14 -7.96 5.10
N ALA A 396 3.19 -6.68 5.44
CA ALA A 396 2.63 -6.19 6.71
C ALA A 396 1.11 -6.43 6.83
N THR A 397 0.37 -6.36 5.70
CA THR A 397 -1.05 -6.75 5.65
C THR A 397 -1.21 -8.26 5.85
N ASP A 398 -0.37 -9.07 5.20
CA ASP A 398 -0.37 -10.53 5.34
C ASP A 398 -0.08 -10.93 6.79
N MET A 399 0.83 -10.25 7.47
CA MET A 399 1.17 -10.45 8.89
C MET A 399 0.11 -9.91 9.86
N GLY A 400 -1.01 -9.39 9.35
CA GLY A 400 -2.15 -8.97 10.17
C GLY A 400 -1.85 -7.77 11.04
N LEU A 401 -0.92 -6.90 10.63
CA LEU A 401 -0.62 -5.63 11.29
C LEU A 401 -1.76 -4.61 11.09
N LEU A 402 -2.98 -5.01 11.44
CA LEU A 402 -4.23 -4.31 11.17
C LEU A 402 -5.12 -4.39 12.39
N PHE A 403 -5.99 -3.39 12.55
CA PHE A 403 -6.85 -3.30 13.72
C PHE A 403 -7.97 -4.35 13.73
N ASP A 404 -8.23 -5.00 12.58
CA ASP A 404 -9.36 -5.88 12.32
C ASP A 404 -8.99 -7.35 12.10
N ASN A 405 -7.69 -7.69 12.06
CA ASN A 405 -7.21 -9.03 11.74
C ASN A 405 -6.02 -9.49 12.62
N LEU A 406 -5.81 -10.79 12.59
CA LEU A 406 -4.64 -11.53 13.02
C LEU A 406 -3.86 -12.01 11.78
N PRO A 407 -2.58 -12.42 11.91
CA PRO A 407 -1.76 -12.78 10.75
C PRO A 407 -2.43 -13.85 9.89
N GLY A 408 -2.31 -13.75 8.57
CA GLY A 408 -2.98 -14.61 7.59
C GLY A 408 -4.44 -14.24 7.34
N TYR A 409 -4.89 -12.99 7.52
CA TYR A 409 -6.29 -12.59 7.29
C TYR A 409 -7.31 -13.40 8.13
N TYR A 410 -6.90 -13.90 9.30
CA TYR A 410 -7.86 -14.40 10.28
C TYR A 410 -8.46 -13.18 10.96
N GLY A 411 -9.79 -13.10 11.07
CA GLY A 411 -10.42 -11.98 11.79
C GLY A 411 -10.07 -11.99 13.29
N VAL A 412 -10.60 -11.05 14.07
CA VAL A 412 -10.42 -11.02 15.53
C VAL A 412 -11.48 -11.83 16.30
N GLY A 413 -12.25 -12.70 15.64
CA GLY A 413 -13.23 -13.56 16.29
C GLY A 413 -12.59 -14.68 17.13
N GLU A 414 -13.34 -15.27 18.05
CA GLU A 414 -12.82 -16.25 19.02
C GLU A 414 -12.09 -17.44 18.36
N GLY A 415 -12.64 -18.00 17.27
CA GLY A 415 -12.01 -19.11 16.55
C GLY A 415 -10.63 -18.77 15.98
N ALA A 416 -10.40 -17.53 15.58
CA ALA A 416 -9.10 -17.06 15.10
C ALA A 416 -8.09 -16.93 16.25
N TRP A 417 -8.54 -16.45 17.42
CA TRP A 417 -7.71 -16.43 18.62
C TRP A 417 -7.37 -17.84 19.10
N HIS A 418 -8.31 -18.79 19.10
CA HIS A 418 -8.00 -20.20 19.39
C HIS A 418 -6.97 -20.78 18.42
N HIS A 419 -7.03 -20.42 17.14
CA HIS A 419 -6.02 -20.82 16.17
C HIS A 419 -4.64 -20.26 16.52
N TRP A 420 -4.53 -18.95 16.71
CA TRP A 420 -3.24 -18.30 17.00
C TRP A 420 -2.68 -18.65 18.39
N SER A 421 -3.53 -18.87 19.39
CA SER A 421 -3.13 -19.43 20.68
C SER A 421 -2.48 -20.81 20.53
N ARG A 422 -2.99 -21.68 19.66
CA ARG A 422 -2.34 -22.98 19.37
C ARG A 422 -1.04 -22.82 18.58
N VAL A 423 -0.95 -21.85 17.67
CA VAL A 423 0.29 -21.58 16.93
C VAL A 423 1.40 -21.13 17.87
N TRP A 424 1.08 -20.24 18.81
CA TRP A 424 2.00 -19.73 19.83
C TRP A 424 2.21 -20.70 21.00
N ASP A 425 1.49 -21.81 21.04
CA ASP A 425 1.45 -22.75 22.16
C ASP A 425 1.12 -22.06 23.50
N LEU A 426 0.14 -21.17 23.50
CA LEU A 426 -0.34 -20.47 24.70
C LEU A 426 -1.78 -20.89 25.02
N PRO A 427 -2.14 -21.12 26.29
CA PRO A 427 -3.53 -21.33 26.66
C PRO A 427 -4.39 -20.14 26.23
N PHE A 428 -5.50 -20.39 25.53
CA PHE A 428 -6.40 -19.34 25.06
C PHE A 428 -6.85 -18.40 26.19
N GLU A 429 -7.20 -18.96 27.35
CA GLU A 429 -7.61 -18.16 28.52
C GLU A 429 -6.50 -17.22 29.02
N SER A 430 -5.22 -17.59 28.87
CA SER A 430 -4.10 -16.71 29.24
C SER A 430 -3.93 -15.53 28.29
N VAL A 431 -4.26 -15.70 27.00
CA VAL A 431 -4.27 -14.63 26.01
C VAL A 431 -5.48 -13.73 26.24
N LYS A 432 -6.65 -14.34 26.41
CA LYS A 432 -7.91 -13.64 26.67
C LYS A 432 -7.86 -12.76 27.92
N ALA A 433 -7.27 -13.24 29.01
CA ALA A 433 -7.18 -12.51 30.28
C ALA A 433 -6.40 -11.19 30.20
N ARG A 434 -5.64 -10.95 29.11
CA ARG A 434 -4.89 -9.71 28.89
C ARG A 434 -5.77 -8.58 28.35
N PHE A 435 -6.89 -8.91 27.72
CA PHE A 435 -7.84 -7.92 27.19
C PHE A 435 -8.76 -7.43 28.30
N ASP A 436 -9.34 -6.24 28.15
CA ASP A 436 -10.46 -5.83 28.99
C ASP A 436 -11.67 -6.74 28.71
N GLN A 437 -12.23 -7.31 29.78
CA GLN A 437 -13.34 -8.27 29.72
C GLN A 437 -14.70 -7.56 29.66
N LYS A 438 -14.77 -6.26 29.96
CA LYS A 438 -16.02 -5.50 29.98
C LYS A 438 -16.42 -5.08 28.56
N PRO A 439 -17.68 -5.28 28.14
CA PRO A 439 -18.17 -4.74 26.89
C PRO A 439 -18.50 -3.24 27.00
N TYR A 440 -18.27 -2.51 25.92
CA TYR A 440 -18.61 -1.08 25.78
C TYR A 440 -19.41 -0.89 24.50
N LEU A 441 -20.54 -0.19 24.58
CA LEU A 441 -21.48 -0.04 23.45
C LEU A 441 -21.84 -1.39 22.79
N GLY A 442 -21.98 -2.44 23.60
CA GLY A 442 -22.30 -3.80 23.13
C GLY A 442 -21.13 -4.57 22.49
N ARG A 443 -19.90 -4.04 22.54
CA ARG A 443 -18.72 -4.61 21.87
C ARG A 443 -17.67 -5.05 22.88
N SER A 444 -17.15 -6.27 22.71
CA SER A 444 -16.06 -6.82 23.53
C SER A 444 -14.69 -6.44 22.94
N PRO A 445 -13.74 -5.90 23.71
CA PRO A 445 -12.45 -5.44 23.20
C PRO A 445 -11.64 -6.46 22.40
N MET A 446 -11.58 -7.72 22.84
CA MET A 446 -10.80 -8.80 22.20
C MET A 446 -11.36 -9.20 20.83
N THR A 447 -12.69 -9.25 20.70
CA THR A 447 -13.38 -9.74 19.49
C THR A 447 -13.96 -8.62 18.63
N THR A 448 -13.69 -7.37 19.01
CA THR A 448 -14.03 -6.18 18.23
C THR A 448 -12.74 -5.59 17.65
N PRO A 449 -12.73 -5.23 16.36
CA PRO A 449 -11.62 -4.47 15.80
C PRO A 449 -11.26 -3.22 16.62
N GLY A 450 -9.98 -2.85 16.63
CA GLY A 450 -9.46 -1.63 17.23
C GLY A 450 -9.85 -0.32 16.54
N MET A 451 -9.10 0.74 16.86
CA MET A 451 -9.16 2.03 16.18
C MET A 451 -8.23 2.03 14.95
N PRO A 452 -8.71 2.48 13.78
CA PRO A 452 -7.91 2.53 12.56
C PRO A 452 -6.85 3.62 12.61
N CYS A 453 -5.77 3.46 11.86
CA CYS A 453 -4.70 4.45 11.78
C CYS A 453 -5.18 5.82 11.25
N SER A 454 -6.19 5.83 10.39
CA SER A 454 -6.77 7.07 9.85
C SER A 454 -7.54 7.89 10.90
N ARG A 455 -7.80 7.33 12.08
CA ARG A 455 -8.69 7.92 13.10
C ARG A 455 -8.19 7.73 14.54
N TRP A 456 -6.91 7.47 14.78
CA TRP A 456 -6.38 7.37 16.15
C TRP A 456 -6.59 8.69 16.93
N GLN A 457 -6.52 9.84 16.24
CA GLN A 457 -6.78 11.16 16.78
C GLN A 457 -8.20 11.29 17.34
N ASP A 458 -9.19 10.65 16.71
CA ASP A 458 -10.56 10.60 17.24
C ASP A 458 -10.62 9.76 18.54
N GLY A 459 -9.81 8.69 18.64
CA GLY A 459 -9.65 7.92 19.86
C GLY A 459 -9.10 8.70 21.06
N VAL A 460 -8.41 9.82 20.80
CA VAL A 460 -7.89 10.74 21.82
C VAL A 460 -8.89 11.85 22.14
N LEU A 461 -9.57 12.38 21.11
CA LEU A 461 -10.36 13.60 21.20
C LEU A 461 -11.84 13.36 21.51
N GLU A 462 -12.42 12.25 21.05
CA GLU A 462 -13.84 11.96 21.26
C GLU A 462 -14.20 11.80 22.73
N ALA A 463 -15.47 12.06 23.03
CA ALA A 463 -16.00 11.82 24.37
C ALA A 463 -15.95 10.32 24.70
N LYS A 464 -15.47 10.00 25.90
CA LYS A 464 -15.23 8.64 26.37
C LYS A 464 -16.45 7.71 26.23
N ASP A 465 -17.65 8.23 26.47
CA ASP A 465 -18.91 7.50 26.38
C ASP A 465 -19.34 7.15 24.94
N LYS A 466 -18.70 7.76 23.93
CA LYS A 466 -18.88 7.43 22.50
C LYS A 466 -17.91 6.37 21.98
N LEU A 467 -16.93 5.98 22.79
CA LEU A 467 -15.94 4.98 22.43
C LEU A 467 -16.39 3.57 22.84
N ALA A 468 -16.19 2.59 21.94
CA ALA A 468 -16.42 1.19 22.29
C ALA A 468 -15.21 0.54 22.97
N GLN A 469 -14.59 1.27 23.91
CA GLN A 469 -13.51 0.81 24.78
C GLN A 469 -13.55 1.57 26.11
N LYS A 470 -12.78 1.10 27.10
CA LYS A 470 -12.81 1.63 28.47
C LYS A 470 -12.53 3.12 28.57
N ASP A 471 -11.56 3.62 27.82
CA ASP A 471 -11.04 4.99 27.93
C ASP A 471 -10.46 5.51 26.61
N ASN A 472 -10.17 6.81 26.55
CA ASN A 472 -9.44 7.41 25.44
C ASN A 472 -8.00 6.87 25.31
N LEU A 473 -7.42 7.01 24.12
CA LEU A 473 -5.98 6.76 23.93
C LEU A 473 -5.15 7.77 24.74
N ARG A 474 -4.15 7.28 25.49
CA ARG A 474 -3.28 8.09 26.36
C ARG A 474 -1.80 7.95 26.00
N LEU A 475 -1.37 6.84 25.40
CA LEU A 475 -0.03 6.66 24.85
C LEU A 475 -0.12 6.11 23.43
N ALA A 476 0.68 6.63 22.52
CA ALA A 476 0.75 6.11 21.15
C ALA A 476 2.20 5.94 20.71
N PHE A 477 2.49 4.75 20.17
CA PHE A 477 3.65 4.52 19.33
C PHE A 477 3.34 5.00 17.91
N PHE A 478 4.28 5.71 17.29
CA PHE A 478 4.36 6.04 15.87
C PHE A 478 5.64 5.43 15.32
N TRP A 479 5.55 4.16 14.90
CA TRP A 479 6.70 3.37 14.50
C TRP A 479 6.76 3.24 12.98
N GLY A 480 7.72 3.90 12.35
CA GLY A 480 7.89 3.90 10.89
C GLY A 480 6.65 4.37 10.12
N GLN A 481 5.91 5.32 10.70
CA GLN A 481 4.69 5.91 10.16
C GLN A 481 4.66 7.41 10.49
N SER A 482 4.34 8.25 9.49
CA SER A 482 4.23 9.69 9.70
C SER A 482 2.80 10.19 9.63
N VAL A 483 2.43 11.00 10.62
CA VAL A 483 1.07 11.52 10.81
C VAL A 483 0.68 12.61 9.82
N ASN A 484 1.62 13.21 9.06
CA ASN A 484 1.26 14.15 7.99
C ASN A 484 0.54 13.48 6.81
N THR A 485 0.46 12.15 6.81
CA THR A 485 -0.30 11.35 5.84
C THR A 485 -1.79 11.22 6.19
N GLU A 486 -2.22 11.70 7.36
CA GLU A 486 -3.60 11.68 7.84
C GLU A 486 -4.29 13.02 7.54
N THR A 487 -5.55 12.99 7.10
CA THR A 487 -6.43 14.17 6.98
C THR A 487 -6.67 14.84 8.34
N ARG A 488 -7.23 16.06 8.33
CA ARG A 488 -7.61 16.78 9.57
C ARG A 488 -6.40 17.04 10.48
N GLN A 489 -5.33 17.60 9.91
CA GLN A 489 -4.05 17.81 10.61
C GLN A 489 -4.14 18.70 11.86
N MET A 490 -5.15 19.57 11.95
CA MET A 490 -5.39 20.39 13.14
C MET A 490 -5.78 19.49 14.32
N GLU A 491 -6.72 18.58 14.12
CA GLU A 491 -7.13 17.59 15.13
C GLU A 491 -6.03 16.56 15.41
N VAL A 492 -5.26 16.15 14.40
CA VAL A 492 -4.06 15.32 14.60
C VAL A 492 -3.09 16.03 15.56
N ARG A 493 -2.83 17.32 15.37
CA ARG A 493 -1.97 18.12 16.26
C ARG A 493 -2.54 18.22 17.67
N ASP A 494 -3.85 18.50 17.79
CA ASP A 494 -4.53 18.57 19.09
C ASP A 494 -4.50 17.22 19.83
N ALA A 495 -4.64 16.11 19.11
CA ALA A 495 -4.54 14.77 19.67
C ALA A 495 -3.13 14.46 20.17
N LEU A 496 -2.07 14.80 19.40
CA LEU A 496 -0.69 14.69 19.86
C LEU A 496 -0.45 15.49 21.14
N ASP A 497 -1.05 16.67 21.25
CA ASP A 497 -0.94 17.51 22.45
C ASP A 497 -1.67 16.95 23.67
N LYS A 498 -2.77 16.23 23.45
CA LYS A 498 -3.58 15.64 24.53
C LYS A 498 -3.07 14.29 25.04
N LEU A 499 -2.32 13.54 24.23
CA LEU A 499 -1.69 12.29 24.69
C LEU A 499 -0.82 12.54 25.95
N GLU A 500 -0.60 11.54 26.78
CA GLU A 500 0.36 11.63 27.88
C GLU A 500 1.78 11.36 27.41
N THR A 501 1.91 10.40 26.48
CA THR A 501 3.19 10.03 25.89
C THR A 501 3.06 9.77 24.40
N VAL A 502 3.95 10.39 23.63
CA VAL A 502 4.14 10.12 22.20
C VAL A 502 5.49 9.43 22.03
N VAL A 503 5.51 8.24 21.44
CA VAL A 503 6.75 7.50 21.18
C VAL A 503 6.94 7.36 19.68
N VAL A 504 7.92 8.05 19.12
CA VAL A 504 8.31 7.88 17.72
C VAL A 504 9.47 6.90 17.65
N VAL A 505 9.36 5.91 16.77
CA VAL A 505 10.42 4.95 16.50
C VAL A 505 10.68 4.91 14.99
N ASP A 506 11.75 5.55 14.57
CA ASP A 506 12.04 5.78 13.15
C ASP A 506 13.51 6.24 12.99
N PRO A 507 14.15 6.03 11.82
CA PRO A 507 15.46 6.62 11.55
C PRO A 507 15.46 8.16 11.55
N TYR A 508 14.31 8.80 11.39
CA TYR A 508 14.06 10.24 11.34
C TYR A 508 12.99 10.64 12.38
N PRO A 509 12.90 11.89 12.85
CA PRO A 509 11.96 12.26 13.92
C PRO A 509 10.46 12.14 13.57
N THR A 510 10.11 11.95 12.29
CA THR A 510 8.75 12.01 11.71
C THR A 510 7.93 13.23 12.16
N MET A 511 6.69 13.38 11.67
CA MET A 511 5.87 14.53 12.08
C MET A 511 5.25 14.36 13.46
N ALA A 512 5.08 13.14 13.97
CA ALA A 512 4.54 12.91 15.31
C ALA A 512 5.49 13.45 16.41
N GLY A 513 6.80 13.47 16.14
CA GLY A 513 7.82 14.04 17.02
C GLY A 513 8.09 15.53 16.81
N VAL A 514 7.39 16.19 15.88
CA VAL A 514 7.71 17.56 15.44
C VAL A 514 6.50 18.51 15.47
N MET A 515 5.32 18.07 15.06
CA MET A 515 4.16 18.98 14.86
C MET A 515 3.45 19.37 16.17
N HIS A 516 3.61 18.59 17.23
CA HIS A 516 2.99 18.84 18.53
C HIS A 516 3.46 20.17 19.16
N ARG A 517 2.69 20.72 20.10
CA ARG A 517 3.02 21.90 20.93
C ARG A 517 3.54 21.53 22.33
N ARG A 518 3.64 20.24 22.64
CA ARG A 518 4.15 19.70 23.92
C ARG A 518 5.53 20.24 24.31
N LYS A 519 5.80 20.23 25.61
CA LYS A 519 7.12 20.49 26.21
C LYS A 519 7.76 19.24 26.83
N ASP A 520 6.97 18.19 27.03
CA ASP A 520 7.39 16.97 27.71
C ASP A 520 6.65 15.75 27.13
N GLY A 521 7.09 14.55 27.49
CA GLY A 521 6.38 13.30 27.18
C GLY A 521 6.44 12.90 25.70
N VAL A 522 7.51 13.28 24.99
CA VAL A 522 7.76 12.84 23.61
C VAL A 522 9.11 12.16 23.54
N TYR A 523 9.14 10.97 22.98
CA TYR A 523 10.34 10.15 22.85
C TYR A 523 10.65 9.91 21.37
N LEU A 524 11.94 9.97 21.02
CA LEU A 524 12.46 9.57 19.71
C LEU A 524 13.42 8.40 19.93
N LEU A 525 13.09 7.24 19.40
CA LEU A 525 13.93 6.05 19.45
C LEU A 525 14.51 5.80 18.06
N PRO A 526 15.85 5.79 17.89
CA PRO A 526 16.46 5.62 16.59
C PRO A 526 16.35 4.16 16.12
N ALA A 527 15.51 3.94 15.12
CA ALA A 527 15.44 2.66 14.42
C ALA A 527 16.55 2.55 13.38
N ALA A 528 16.98 1.32 13.15
CA ALA A 528 17.78 0.95 12.00
C ALA A 528 16.94 1.07 10.71
N THR A 529 17.59 1.43 9.60
CA THR A 529 16.99 1.40 8.26
C THR A 529 16.89 -0.03 7.75
N GLN A 530 16.16 -0.25 6.66
CA GLN A 530 15.98 -1.59 6.08
C GLN A 530 17.28 -2.18 5.53
N TYR A 531 18.31 -1.35 5.29
CA TYR A 531 19.64 -1.76 4.83
C TYR A 531 20.61 -2.06 5.98
N GLU A 532 20.20 -1.73 7.20
CA GLU A 532 20.91 -2.05 8.45
C GLU A 532 20.32 -3.28 9.14
N CYS A 533 19.30 -3.90 8.52
CA CYS A 533 18.58 -5.07 8.98
C CYS A 533 18.54 -6.12 7.87
N GLU A 534 18.20 -7.35 8.25
CA GLU A 534 17.79 -8.40 7.30
C GLU A 534 16.34 -8.80 7.52
N GLY A 535 15.78 -9.56 6.58
CA GLY A 535 14.44 -10.13 6.70
C GLY A 535 13.73 -10.23 5.36
N SER A 536 12.52 -10.79 5.36
CA SER A 536 11.74 -10.96 4.14
C SER A 536 10.72 -9.83 3.93
N VAL A 537 10.37 -9.56 2.67
CA VAL A 537 9.32 -8.61 2.27
C VAL A 537 8.53 -9.13 1.09
N ASN A 538 7.27 -8.72 0.97
CA ASN A 538 6.38 -9.10 -0.12
C ASN A 538 6.05 -7.89 -0.99
N ASN A 539 6.31 -8.02 -2.30
CA ASN A 539 5.94 -6.99 -3.25
C ASN A 539 4.43 -7.04 -3.61
N SER A 540 3.99 -6.15 -4.51
CA SER A 540 2.60 -6.09 -4.96
C SER A 540 2.09 -7.39 -5.57
N GLY A 541 2.97 -8.15 -6.25
CA GLY A 541 2.64 -9.45 -6.85
C GLY A 541 2.57 -10.62 -5.87
N ARG A 542 2.60 -10.37 -4.54
CA ARG A 542 2.69 -11.38 -3.46
C ARG A 542 4.01 -12.15 -3.43
N SER A 543 5.01 -11.75 -4.20
CA SER A 543 6.31 -12.42 -4.24
C SER A 543 7.17 -11.99 -3.06
N ALA A 544 7.56 -12.96 -2.24
CA ALA A 544 8.50 -12.81 -1.14
C ALA A 544 9.93 -12.61 -1.67
N GLN A 545 10.70 -11.76 -0.99
CA GLN A 545 12.09 -11.48 -1.31
C GLN A 545 12.87 -11.31 -0.01
N TRP A 546 14.10 -11.82 0.04
CA TRP A 546 14.97 -11.64 1.20
C TRP A 546 15.82 -10.38 1.03
N ARG A 547 15.96 -9.59 2.10
CA ARG A 547 16.92 -8.48 2.18
C ARG A 547 18.12 -8.95 2.99
N GLN A 548 19.31 -8.89 2.39
CA GLN A 548 20.54 -8.99 3.17
C GLN A 548 20.79 -7.67 3.90
N GLN A 549 21.30 -7.77 5.12
CA GLN A 549 21.89 -6.65 5.82
C GLN A 549 23.10 -6.14 5.02
N VAL A 550 23.06 -4.85 4.65
CA VAL A 550 24.09 -4.21 3.82
C VAL A 550 25.22 -3.67 4.69
N VAL A 551 24.87 -3.01 5.79
CA VAL A 551 25.82 -2.48 6.78
C VAL A 551 25.29 -2.69 8.20
N GLU A 552 26.15 -2.57 9.20
CA GLU A 552 25.71 -2.57 10.60
C GLU A 552 24.87 -1.33 10.93
N PRO A 553 23.95 -1.41 11.91
CA PRO A 553 23.20 -0.25 12.39
C PRO A 553 24.12 0.91 12.79
N LEU A 554 23.86 2.08 12.21
CA LEU A 554 24.66 3.28 12.49
C LEU A 554 24.23 3.96 13.78
N PHE A 555 25.20 4.65 14.41
CA PHE A 555 25.03 5.37 15.68
C PHE A 555 24.54 4.43 16.80
N ASP A 556 23.68 4.89 17.71
CA ASP A 556 23.02 4.06 18.72
C ASP A 556 21.70 3.45 18.19
N SER A 557 21.49 3.38 16.87
CA SER A 557 20.27 2.82 16.29
C SER A 557 20.15 1.32 16.56
N LYS A 558 18.91 0.81 16.68
CA LYS A 558 18.62 -0.61 16.91
C LYS A 558 17.66 -1.16 15.86
N ASN A 559 17.81 -2.45 15.56
CA ASN A 559 16.84 -3.18 14.76
C ASN A 559 15.47 -3.15 15.46
N ASP A 560 14.40 -3.04 14.68
CA ASP A 560 13.03 -2.99 15.21
C ASP A 560 12.71 -4.17 16.13
N LEU A 561 13.15 -5.39 15.80
CA LEU A 561 12.96 -6.58 16.62
C LEU A 561 13.64 -6.47 17.99
N GLU A 562 14.81 -5.85 18.05
CA GLU A 562 15.51 -5.61 19.32
C GLU A 562 14.76 -4.59 20.18
N ILE A 563 14.27 -3.50 19.58
CA ILE A 563 13.48 -2.48 20.30
C ILE A 563 12.21 -3.12 20.85
N MET A 564 11.50 -3.93 20.05
CA MET A 564 10.30 -4.66 20.48
C MET A 564 10.62 -5.62 21.63
N TYR A 565 11.71 -6.38 21.56
CA TYR A 565 12.12 -7.29 22.61
C TYR A 565 12.41 -6.57 23.93
N ARG A 566 13.09 -5.42 23.88
CA ARG A 566 13.37 -4.61 25.06
C ARG A 566 12.08 -4.11 25.72
N ILE A 567 11.11 -3.64 24.94
CA ILE A 567 9.78 -3.25 25.44
C ILE A 567 9.05 -4.47 26.04
N ALA A 568 9.00 -5.59 25.31
CA ALA A 568 8.34 -6.82 25.75
C ALA A 568 8.92 -7.35 27.06
N LYS A 569 10.25 -7.25 27.23
CA LYS A 569 10.95 -7.64 28.45
C LYS A 569 10.58 -6.73 29.62
N HIS A 570 10.54 -5.42 29.39
CA HIS A 570 10.19 -4.45 30.44
C HIS A 570 8.76 -4.64 30.94
N VAL A 571 7.80 -4.84 30.03
CA VAL A 571 6.39 -5.02 30.39
C VAL A 571 6.02 -6.46 30.78
N GLY A 572 7.01 -7.35 30.91
CA GLY A 572 6.84 -8.71 31.44
C GLY A 572 6.12 -9.70 30.53
N ILE A 573 6.24 -9.54 29.20
CA ILE A 573 5.58 -10.43 28.21
C ILE A 573 6.56 -11.14 27.27
N ALA A 574 7.86 -10.91 27.40
CA ALA A 574 8.89 -11.45 26.52
C ALA A 574 8.81 -12.99 26.37
N ASP A 575 8.68 -13.75 27.46
CA ASP A 575 8.68 -15.22 27.41
C ASP A 575 7.53 -15.78 26.58
N ALA A 576 6.33 -15.21 26.69
CA ALA A 576 5.18 -15.58 25.87
C ALA A 576 5.35 -15.10 24.41
N TRP A 577 5.94 -13.92 24.23
CA TRP A 577 6.15 -13.31 22.93
C TRP A 577 7.22 -14.06 22.10
N THR A 578 8.25 -14.62 22.72
CA THR A 578 9.34 -15.36 22.06
C THR A 578 9.32 -16.87 22.35
N LYS A 579 8.18 -17.45 22.74
CA LYS A 579 8.11 -18.86 23.18
C LYS A 579 8.78 -19.88 22.24
N HIS A 580 8.67 -19.68 20.92
CA HIS A 580 9.30 -20.54 19.90
C HIS A 580 10.43 -19.84 19.13
N ILE A 581 10.95 -18.72 19.65
CA ILE A 581 11.89 -17.86 18.93
C ILE A 581 13.15 -17.73 19.78
N LYS A 582 14.27 -18.18 19.24
CA LYS A 582 15.56 -17.97 19.87
C LYS A 582 15.87 -16.47 19.96
N VAL A 583 16.40 -16.04 21.10
CA VAL A 583 16.88 -14.68 21.29
C VAL A 583 18.38 -14.70 21.51
N ASN A 584 19.14 -14.08 20.60
CA ASN A 584 20.58 -13.94 20.69
C ASN A 584 20.90 -12.58 21.32
N GLY A 585 21.17 -12.56 22.63
CA GLY A 585 21.30 -11.31 23.39
C GLY A 585 19.94 -10.62 23.52
N ASN A 586 19.71 -9.56 22.74
CA ASN A 586 18.41 -8.88 22.65
C ASN A 586 17.77 -9.00 21.25
N MET A 587 18.34 -9.82 20.36
CA MET A 587 17.87 -9.95 18.98
C MET A 587 17.08 -11.26 18.80
N PRO A 588 15.76 -11.20 18.57
CA PRO A 588 14.97 -12.33 18.10
C PRO A 588 15.47 -12.87 16.75
N ASP A 589 15.48 -14.19 16.60
CA ASP A 589 15.92 -14.89 15.39
C ASP A 589 14.87 -14.82 14.26
N SER A 590 15.28 -14.32 13.09
CA SER A 590 14.38 -14.13 11.94
C SER A 590 13.89 -15.43 11.32
N ASP A 591 14.68 -16.51 11.39
CA ASP A 591 14.32 -17.80 10.79
C ASP A 591 13.23 -18.47 11.62
N ASP A 592 13.37 -18.46 12.94
CA ASP A 592 12.36 -18.98 13.86
C ASP A 592 11.04 -18.20 13.73
N ILE A 593 11.11 -16.87 13.60
CA ILE A 593 9.94 -16.02 13.36
C ILE A 593 9.22 -16.43 12.07
N MET A 594 9.96 -16.60 10.98
CA MET A 594 9.40 -17.04 9.70
C MET A 594 8.73 -18.40 9.79
N ARG A 595 9.36 -19.35 10.46
CA ARG A 595 8.78 -20.69 10.67
C ARG A 595 7.50 -20.63 11.50
N GLU A 596 7.46 -19.78 12.53
CA GLU A 596 6.27 -19.62 13.37
C GLU A 596 5.09 -19.06 12.57
N TYR A 597 5.28 -17.95 11.83
CA TYR A 597 4.18 -17.38 11.04
C TYR A 597 3.79 -18.28 9.86
N ALA A 598 4.73 -18.96 9.20
CA ALA A 598 4.43 -19.85 8.08
C ALA A 598 3.57 -21.04 8.52
N LYS A 599 3.82 -21.57 9.73
CA LYS A 599 2.99 -22.62 10.35
C LYS A 599 1.56 -22.15 10.63
N GLY A 600 1.38 -20.90 11.03
CA GLY A 600 0.09 -20.31 11.41
C GLY A 600 -0.74 -19.75 10.25
N MET A 601 -0.10 -19.21 9.22
CA MET A 601 -0.75 -18.50 8.11
C MET A 601 -1.27 -19.45 7.01
N ARG A 602 -2.11 -20.41 7.41
CA ARG A 602 -2.61 -21.48 6.53
C ARG A 602 -3.66 -20.99 5.54
N SER A 603 -4.50 -20.06 5.97
CA SER A 603 -5.54 -19.39 5.17
C SER A 603 -5.05 -18.74 3.87
N VAL A 604 -3.75 -18.43 3.76
CA VAL A 604 -3.11 -17.88 2.56
C VAL A 604 -2.07 -18.82 1.98
N GLY A 605 -1.89 -20.02 2.55
CA GLY A 605 -0.93 -21.01 2.08
C GLY A 605 0.51 -20.53 2.20
N TYR A 606 0.94 -20.00 3.35
CA TYR A 606 2.35 -19.69 3.59
C TYR A 606 3.16 -20.93 4.00
N THR A 607 2.51 -22.08 4.18
CA THR A 607 3.11 -23.27 4.76
C THR A 607 4.26 -23.83 3.93
N GLY A 608 4.28 -23.58 2.62
CA GLY A 608 5.37 -23.97 1.74
C GLY A 608 6.59 -23.04 1.82
N TRP A 609 6.53 -21.93 2.55
CA TRP A 609 7.65 -21.00 2.69
C TRP A 609 8.66 -21.48 3.73
N SER A 610 9.94 -21.23 3.47
CA SER A 610 10.99 -21.34 4.47
C SER A 610 12.07 -20.27 4.25
N PRO A 611 12.85 -19.94 5.28
CA PRO A 611 13.97 -19.02 5.14
C PRO A 611 14.95 -19.45 4.03
N GLU A 612 15.21 -20.75 3.93
CA GLU A 612 16.10 -21.34 2.93
C GLU A 612 15.60 -21.09 1.51
N ARG A 613 14.33 -21.35 1.22
CA ARG A 613 13.76 -21.19 -0.12
C ARG A 613 13.77 -19.72 -0.57
N ILE A 614 13.34 -18.81 0.31
CA ILE A 614 13.27 -17.38 -0.03
C ILE A 614 14.67 -16.77 -0.21
N ARG A 615 15.65 -17.19 0.60
CA ARG A 615 17.06 -16.82 0.38
C ARG A 615 17.63 -17.42 -0.90
N ALA A 616 17.33 -18.68 -1.20
CA ALA A 616 17.76 -19.32 -2.45
C ALA A 616 17.24 -18.60 -3.70
N HIS A 617 16.01 -18.08 -3.66
CA HIS A 617 15.46 -17.26 -4.73
C HIS A 617 16.23 -15.94 -4.89
N THR A 618 16.55 -15.27 -3.79
CA THR A 618 17.27 -13.99 -3.78
C THR A 618 18.72 -14.14 -4.25
N MET A 619 19.38 -15.23 -3.86
CA MET A 619 20.78 -15.46 -4.22
C MET A 619 20.98 -15.97 -5.64
N ASN A 620 19.91 -16.35 -6.34
CA ASN A 620 19.94 -16.91 -7.70
C ASN A 620 18.88 -16.26 -8.60
N TRP A 621 18.79 -14.92 -8.60
CA TRP A 621 17.83 -14.20 -9.45
C TRP A 621 17.89 -14.62 -10.92
N GLY A 622 19.10 -14.86 -11.45
CA GLY A 622 19.31 -15.31 -12.82
C GLY A 622 18.72 -16.69 -13.18
N ASP A 623 18.27 -17.50 -12.21
CA ASP A 623 17.57 -18.75 -12.48
C ASP A 623 16.15 -18.49 -13.04
N PHE A 624 15.56 -17.32 -12.77
CA PHE A 624 14.16 -17.02 -13.04
C PHE A 624 13.98 -16.21 -14.34
N SER A 625 13.01 -16.62 -15.15
CA SER A 625 12.64 -15.90 -16.36
C SER A 625 12.08 -14.50 -16.06
N SER A 626 12.57 -13.48 -16.75
CA SER A 626 11.97 -12.14 -16.71
C SER A 626 10.64 -12.04 -17.47
N GLU A 627 10.21 -13.10 -18.15
CA GLU A 627 8.89 -13.18 -18.79
C GLU A 627 7.87 -13.91 -17.89
N THR A 628 8.22 -15.11 -17.42
CA THR A 628 7.26 -15.97 -16.69
C THR A 628 7.46 -15.97 -15.18
N LEU A 629 8.58 -15.49 -14.66
CA LEU A 629 9.06 -15.66 -13.27
C LEU A 629 9.38 -17.11 -12.87
N GLU A 630 9.26 -18.07 -13.78
CA GLU A 630 9.53 -19.48 -13.50
C GLU A 630 11.03 -19.78 -13.66
N ALA A 631 11.55 -20.66 -12.81
CA ALA A 631 12.89 -21.21 -12.95
C ALA A 631 12.87 -22.53 -13.73
N ALA A 632 13.35 -22.50 -14.98
CA ALA A 632 13.39 -23.68 -15.85
C ALA A 632 14.52 -24.67 -15.48
N GLY A 633 15.53 -24.20 -14.74
CA GLY A 633 16.73 -24.95 -14.33
C GLY A 633 17.34 -24.37 -13.06
N GLY A 634 18.59 -24.73 -12.77
CA GLY A 634 19.31 -24.22 -11.60
C GLY A 634 18.83 -24.82 -10.27
N VAL A 635 19.20 -24.17 -9.16
CA VAL A 635 18.90 -24.63 -7.80
C VAL A 635 17.40 -24.51 -7.50
N ASN A 636 16.74 -23.54 -8.14
CA ASN A 636 15.32 -23.25 -7.94
C ASN A 636 14.41 -23.88 -9.01
N LYS A 637 14.88 -24.88 -9.76
CA LYS A 637 14.12 -25.51 -10.85
C LYS A 637 12.70 -25.89 -10.42
N GLY A 638 11.72 -25.43 -11.19
CA GLY A 638 10.29 -25.71 -10.99
C GLY A 638 9.59 -24.75 -10.03
N GLU A 639 10.31 -23.77 -9.46
CA GLU A 639 9.73 -22.77 -8.55
C GLU A 639 9.42 -21.45 -9.28
N THR A 640 8.47 -20.67 -8.76
CA THR A 640 8.19 -19.31 -9.24
C THR A 640 8.86 -18.30 -8.32
N TYR A 641 9.45 -17.24 -8.90
CA TYR A 641 10.17 -16.23 -8.13
C TYR A 641 9.32 -15.65 -7.00
N GLY A 642 9.88 -15.70 -5.80
CA GLY A 642 9.26 -15.27 -4.55
C GLY A 642 8.04 -16.06 -4.07
N LEU A 643 7.77 -17.27 -4.58
CA LEU A 643 6.74 -18.18 -4.05
C LEU A 643 5.38 -17.50 -3.80
N PRO A 644 4.80 -16.80 -4.80
CA PRO A 644 3.62 -15.98 -4.61
C PRO A 644 2.48 -16.79 -3.98
N TRP A 645 1.90 -16.30 -2.89
CA TRP A 645 0.96 -17.09 -2.11
C TRP A 645 -0.43 -17.17 -2.81
N PRO A 646 -1.15 -18.30 -2.79
CA PRO A 646 -0.83 -19.49 -2.00
C PRO A 646 0.34 -20.34 -2.50
N CYS A 647 1.15 -20.81 -1.54
CA CYS A 647 2.23 -21.75 -1.69
C CYS A 647 2.02 -22.92 -0.72
N TRP A 648 1.26 -23.92 -1.15
CA TRP A 648 0.76 -24.98 -0.28
C TRP A 648 1.82 -26.01 0.15
N GLY A 649 1.46 -26.85 1.11
CA GLY A 649 2.28 -27.97 1.56
C GLY A 649 3.41 -27.56 2.49
N THR A 650 4.38 -28.45 2.70
CA THR A 650 5.64 -28.17 3.38
C THR A 650 6.68 -27.61 2.41
N PRO A 651 7.76 -26.97 2.89
CA PRO A 651 8.83 -26.47 2.02
C PRO A 651 9.46 -27.57 1.14
N GLU A 652 9.55 -28.80 1.64
CA GLU A 652 10.13 -29.96 0.95
C GLU A 652 9.27 -30.42 -0.23
N GLN A 653 7.95 -30.21 -0.16
CA GLN A 653 7.03 -30.51 -1.25
C GLN A 653 7.19 -29.55 -2.45
N LYS A 654 7.92 -28.43 -2.26
CA LYS A 654 8.29 -27.48 -3.32
C LYS A 654 7.13 -27.03 -4.22
N HIS A 655 5.95 -26.78 -3.64
CA HIS A 655 4.89 -26.09 -4.37
C HIS A 655 5.44 -24.77 -4.94
N PRO A 656 5.22 -24.44 -6.23
CA PRO A 656 5.88 -23.31 -6.89
C PRO A 656 5.37 -21.93 -6.41
N GLY A 657 4.18 -21.92 -5.82
CA GLY A 657 3.39 -20.71 -5.58
C GLY A 657 2.35 -20.51 -6.68
N THR A 658 1.41 -19.61 -6.43
CA THR A 658 0.28 -19.29 -7.32
C THR A 658 0.49 -17.89 -7.91
N GLN A 659 1.15 -17.80 -9.06
CA GLN A 659 1.44 -16.50 -9.68
C GLN A 659 0.16 -15.78 -10.14
N ILE A 660 -0.74 -16.52 -10.80
CA ILE A 660 -2.03 -16.04 -11.29
C ILE A 660 -3.13 -16.66 -10.44
N LEU A 661 -3.77 -15.86 -9.60
CA LEU A 661 -4.89 -16.33 -8.79
C LEU A 661 -6.07 -16.74 -9.70
N TYR A 662 -6.78 -17.79 -9.28
CA TYR A 662 -8.04 -18.24 -9.89
C TYR A 662 -7.90 -18.84 -11.30
N ARG A 663 -6.69 -19.30 -11.65
CA ARG A 663 -6.35 -19.95 -12.91
C ARG A 663 -6.81 -21.41 -12.92
N THR A 664 -7.99 -21.65 -13.48
CA THR A 664 -8.59 -22.98 -13.64
C THR A 664 -7.87 -23.81 -14.70
N GLY A 665 -7.29 -23.18 -15.72
CA GLY A 665 -6.53 -23.83 -16.80
C GLY A 665 -5.17 -24.40 -16.39
N MET A 666 -4.92 -24.67 -15.11
CA MET A 666 -3.66 -25.18 -14.58
C MET A 666 -3.93 -26.10 -13.38
N ASN A 667 -3.08 -27.12 -13.24
CA ASN A 667 -3.10 -28.04 -12.10
C ASN A 667 -2.82 -27.30 -10.79
N VAL A 668 -3.51 -27.63 -9.70
CA VAL A 668 -3.37 -26.96 -8.40
C VAL A 668 -1.96 -27.09 -7.86
N ASN A 669 -1.32 -28.25 -8.02
CA ASN A 669 0.07 -28.47 -7.59
C ASN A 669 1.10 -27.65 -8.38
N GLN A 670 0.69 -27.06 -9.51
CA GLN A 670 1.49 -26.18 -10.34
C GLN A 670 1.13 -24.69 -10.17
N GLY A 671 0.32 -24.35 -9.16
CA GLY A 671 -0.13 -22.98 -8.92
C GLY A 671 -1.43 -22.60 -9.64
N GLY A 672 -2.23 -23.60 -10.05
CA GLY A 672 -3.63 -23.39 -10.45
C GLY A 672 -4.57 -23.15 -9.28
N GLY A 673 -5.79 -22.70 -9.55
CA GLY A 673 -6.79 -22.56 -8.49
C GLY A 673 -8.13 -21.94 -8.88
N ASN A 674 -9.01 -21.83 -7.89
CA ASN A 674 -10.43 -21.50 -8.05
C ASN A 674 -10.83 -20.31 -7.16
N PHE A 675 -12.03 -19.74 -7.34
CA PHE A 675 -12.53 -18.76 -6.36
C PHE A 675 -12.89 -19.46 -5.05
N ARG A 676 -12.70 -18.74 -3.94
CA ARG A 676 -12.81 -19.31 -2.60
C ARG A 676 -14.27 -19.47 -2.16
N ALA A 677 -14.63 -20.62 -1.59
CA ALA A 677 -15.94 -20.86 -0.97
C ALA A 677 -16.06 -20.23 0.44
N ARG A 678 -15.67 -18.95 0.57
CA ARG A 678 -15.55 -18.23 1.85
C ARG A 678 -16.89 -17.92 2.51
N PHE A 679 -17.93 -17.71 1.71
CA PHE A 679 -19.16 -17.05 2.15
C PHE A 679 -20.35 -18.02 2.27
N GLY A 680 -20.06 -19.30 2.48
CA GLY A 680 -21.05 -20.38 2.45
C GLY A 680 -21.10 -21.08 1.10
N VAL A 681 -22.11 -21.94 0.94
CA VAL A 681 -22.37 -22.72 -0.28
C VAL A 681 -23.67 -22.30 -0.98
N GLU A 682 -24.54 -21.57 -0.29
CA GLU A 682 -25.85 -21.14 -0.75
C GLU A 682 -26.19 -19.78 -0.13
N HIS A 683 -26.96 -18.96 -0.87
CA HIS A 683 -27.59 -17.75 -0.36
C HIS A 683 -28.96 -17.53 -1.02
N GLU A 684 -30.01 -17.30 -0.21
CA GLU A 684 -31.40 -17.09 -0.63
C GLU A 684 -31.95 -18.23 -1.52
N GLY A 685 -31.60 -19.48 -1.21
CA GLY A 685 -31.98 -20.68 -1.94
C GLY A 685 -31.18 -20.94 -3.22
N VAL A 686 -30.18 -20.09 -3.52
CA VAL A 686 -29.36 -20.20 -4.73
C VAL A 686 -27.95 -20.65 -4.37
N SER A 687 -27.46 -21.70 -5.04
CA SER A 687 -26.08 -22.14 -4.91
C SER A 687 -25.12 -21.01 -5.29
N ILE A 688 -24.08 -20.81 -4.47
CA ILE A 688 -22.97 -19.89 -4.78
C ILE A 688 -21.68 -20.66 -5.09
N LEU A 689 -21.77 -21.98 -5.29
CA LEU A 689 -20.70 -22.82 -5.78
C LEU A 689 -20.52 -22.61 -7.29
N ALA A 690 -19.29 -22.82 -7.80
CA ALA A 690 -19.05 -22.77 -9.25
C ALA A 690 -19.90 -23.82 -9.97
N GLU A 691 -20.14 -23.60 -11.27
CA GLU A 691 -20.85 -24.55 -12.14
C GLU A 691 -19.97 -24.85 -13.34
N ASP A 692 -19.77 -26.13 -13.68
CA ASP A 692 -19.00 -26.59 -14.85
C ASP A 692 -17.59 -25.98 -14.96
N SER A 693 -16.95 -25.67 -13.83
CA SER A 693 -15.66 -24.99 -13.77
C SER A 693 -14.81 -25.60 -12.67
N ALA A 694 -13.68 -26.21 -13.03
CA ALA A 694 -12.72 -26.76 -12.08
C ALA A 694 -11.28 -26.53 -12.58
N SER A 695 -10.31 -26.78 -11.69
CA SER A 695 -8.90 -26.82 -12.08
C SER A 695 -8.63 -28.03 -12.99
N VAL A 696 -7.67 -27.91 -13.90
CA VAL A 696 -7.20 -29.02 -14.75
C VAL A 696 -6.82 -30.22 -13.88
N ASP A 697 -7.36 -31.40 -14.20
CA ASP A 697 -7.19 -32.70 -13.52
C ASP A 697 -7.75 -32.80 -12.09
N ALA A 698 -8.69 -31.93 -11.67
CA ALA A 698 -9.30 -32.01 -10.33
C ALA A 698 -10.27 -33.20 -10.22
N ASP A 699 -10.33 -33.89 -9.08
CA ASP A 699 -11.27 -35.03 -8.92
C ASP A 699 -12.74 -34.61 -8.94
N ILE A 700 -13.06 -33.39 -8.50
CA ILE A 700 -14.40 -32.81 -8.61
C ILE A 700 -14.39 -31.77 -9.73
N GLN A 701 -15.19 -32.03 -10.76
CA GLN A 701 -15.29 -31.21 -11.98
C GLN A 701 -16.36 -30.10 -11.88
N ASP A 702 -16.78 -29.76 -10.65
CA ASP A 702 -17.83 -28.78 -10.36
C ASP A 702 -17.48 -27.97 -9.09
N GLY A 703 -18.37 -27.08 -8.65
CA GLY A 703 -18.22 -26.32 -7.41
C GLY A 703 -18.29 -27.19 -6.14
N TYR A 704 -17.49 -26.86 -5.13
CA TYR A 704 -17.39 -27.62 -3.88
C TYR A 704 -17.07 -26.72 -2.67
N PRO A 705 -17.49 -27.09 -1.45
CA PRO A 705 -17.21 -26.33 -0.22
C PRO A 705 -15.72 -26.34 0.14
N GLN A 706 -15.34 -25.57 1.17
CA GLN A 706 -13.98 -25.66 1.72
C GLN A 706 -13.76 -27.02 2.38
N PHE A 707 -12.53 -27.53 2.35
CA PHE A 707 -12.20 -28.80 2.98
C PHE A 707 -12.14 -28.69 4.51
N ASP A 708 -12.87 -29.56 5.18
CA ASP A 708 -12.79 -29.83 6.60
C ASP A 708 -12.77 -31.35 6.85
N ASP A 709 -12.67 -31.76 8.11
CA ASP A 709 -12.66 -33.18 8.47
C ASP A 709 -13.92 -33.91 8.01
N LYS A 710 -15.08 -33.25 8.04
CA LYS A 710 -16.36 -33.81 7.59
C LYS A 710 -16.38 -34.05 6.09
N MET A 711 -15.88 -33.10 5.31
CA MET A 711 -15.78 -33.22 3.85
C MET A 711 -14.85 -34.38 3.47
N LEU A 712 -13.69 -34.52 4.13
CA LEU A 712 -12.79 -35.67 3.90
C LEU A 712 -13.49 -37.00 4.23
N LYS A 713 -14.21 -37.07 5.35
CA LYS A 713 -14.99 -38.26 5.75
C LYS A 713 -16.07 -38.58 4.73
N GLN A 714 -16.78 -37.58 4.22
CA GLN A 714 -17.83 -37.74 3.22
C GLN A 714 -17.30 -38.26 1.88
N LEU A 715 -16.11 -37.81 1.48
CA LEU A 715 -15.46 -38.24 0.23
C LEU A 715 -14.72 -39.58 0.36
N GLY A 716 -14.60 -40.13 1.57
CA GLY A 716 -13.81 -41.33 1.84
C GLY A 716 -12.30 -41.08 1.89
N TRP A 717 -11.85 -39.83 1.81
CA TRP A 717 -10.42 -39.44 1.82
C TRP A 717 -9.83 -39.32 3.22
N TRP A 718 -10.66 -39.40 4.27
CA TRP A 718 -10.20 -39.32 5.66
C TRP A 718 -9.16 -40.39 6.02
N ASP A 719 -9.25 -41.58 5.41
CA ASP A 719 -8.33 -42.69 5.68
C ASP A 719 -6.96 -42.56 5.00
N GLU A 720 -6.78 -41.53 4.17
CA GLU A 720 -5.47 -41.16 3.62
C GLU A 720 -4.62 -40.31 4.58
N LEU A 721 -5.22 -39.85 5.68
CA LEU A 721 -4.51 -39.19 6.78
C LEU A 721 -3.80 -40.22 7.67
N THR A 722 -2.59 -39.90 8.10
CA THR A 722 -1.90 -40.66 9.15
C THR A 722 -2.66 -40.53 10.49
N ALA A 723 -2.36 -41.41 11.46
CA ALA A 723 -2.98 -41.32 12.79
C ALA A 723 -2.71 -39.96 13.48
N GLU A 724 -1.51 -39.41 13.30
CA GLU A 724 -1.12 -38.10 13.82
C GLU A 724 -1.88 -36.95 13.13
N GLU A 725 -2.02 -37.01 11.81
CA GLU A 725 -2.79 -36.03 11.05
C GLU A 725 -4.27 -36.09 11.41
N LYS A 726 -4.86 -37.29 11.55
CA LYS A 726 -6.25 -37.46 12.00
C LYS A 726 -6.49 -36.75 13.33
N ALA A 727 -5.57 -36.93 14.30
CA ALA A 727 -5.69 -36.30 15.61
C ALA A 727 -5.65 -34.75 15.55
N LEU A 728 -4.87 -34.18 14.62
CA LEU A 728 -4.76 -32.72 14.44
C LEU A 728 -5.87 -32.12 13.57
N ALA A 729 -6.41 -32.91 12.63
CA ALA A 729 -7.45 -32.50 11.69
C ALA A 729 -8.87 -32.65 12.24
N GLU A 730 -9.11 -33.52 13.23
CA GLU A 730 -10.45 -33.79 13.78
C GLU A 730 -11.13 -32.49 14.26
N ASN A 731 -12.37 -32.24 13.79
CA ASN A 731 -13.12 -31.01 14.01
C ASN A 731 -12.42 -29.71 13.56
N ARG A 732 -11.52 -29.79 12.56
CA ARG A 732 -10.82 -28.65 11.98
C ARG A 732 -11.11 -28.51 10.50
N THR A 733 -10.84 -27.30 10.02
CA THR A 733 -10.83 -26.96 8.60
C THR A 733 -9.40 -26.93 8.07
N TRP A 734 -9.23 -26.94 6.75
CA TRP A 734 -7.93 -26.73 6.10
C TRP A 734 -7.15 -25.50 6.63
N ALA A 735 -7.86 -24.45 7.06
CA ALA A 735 -7.27 -23.21 7.57
C ALA A 735 -6.87 -23.29 9.05
N THR A 736 -7.24 -24.34 9.78
CA THR A 736 -6.99 -24.46 11.23
C THR A 736 -6.38 -25.80 11.65
N ASP A 737 -6.25 -26.76 10.74
CA ASP A 737 -5.46 -27.97 10.92
C ASP A 737 -3.96 -27.61 10.91
N LEU A 738 -3.31 -27.69 12.07
CA LEU A 738 -1.87 -27.43 12.22
C LEU A 738 -0.98 -28.59 11.76
N GLY A 739 -1.54 -29.79 11.55
CA GLY A 739 -0.83 -30.92 10.96
C GLY A 739 -0.67 -30.77 9.44
N GLY A 740 -1.63 -30.11 8.77
CA GLY A 740 -1.60 -29.89 7.32
C GLY A 740 -2.08 -31.09 6.50
N GLY A 741 -2.59 -32.14 7.17
CA GLY A 741 -3.10 -33.34 6.51
C GLY A 741 -4.27 -33.03 5.59
N ILE A 742 -5.19 -32.13 5.98
CA ILE A 742 -6.33 -31.75 5.12
C ILE A 742 -5.85 -31.12 3.82
N VAL A 743 -4.86 -30.22 3.89
CA VAL A 743 -4.27 -29.59 2.70
C VAL A 743 -3.54 -30.63 1.85
N ARG A 744 -2.74 -31.51 2.47
CA ARG A 744 -2.00 -32.57 1.76
C ARG A 744 -2.93 -33.48 0.98
N VAL A 745 -4.01 -33.95 1.60
CA VAL A 745 -5.00 -34.82 0.95
C VAL A 745 -5.72 -34.08 -0.17
N ALA A 746 -6.20 -32.85 0.07
CA ALA A 746 -6.84 -32.06 -1.00
C ALA A 746 -5.92 -31.90 -2.23
N LEU A 747 -4.64 -31.61 -2.03
CA LEU A 747 -3.67 -31.50 -3.13
C LEU A 747 -3.40 -32.83 -3.86
N ALA A 748 -3.47 -33.96 -3.16
CA ALA A 748 -3.31 -35.29 -3.77
C ALA A 748 -4.43 -35.59 -4.77
N HIS A 749 -5.64 -35.09 -4.51
CA HIS A 749 -6.78 -35.10 -5.44
C HIS A 749 -6.82 -33.89 -6.38
N ASN A 750 -5.74 -33.10 -6.38
CA ASN A 750 -5.61 -31.88 -7.18
C ASN A 750 -6.76 -30.88 -6.97
N MET A 751 -7.19 -30.80 -5.71
CA MET A 751 -8.26 -29.94 -5.25
C MET A 751 -7.69 -28.77 -4.47
N VAL A 752 -8.27 -27.59 -4.68
CA VAL A 752 -7.88 -26.41 -3.90
C VAL A 752 -8.49 -26.49 -2.50
N PRO A 753 -7.69 -26.37 -1.41
CA PRO A 753 -8.20 -26.58 -0.04
C PRO A 753 -9.36 -25.69 0.37
N TYR A 754 -9.43 -24.48 -0.18
CA TYR A 754 -10.39 -23.46 0.20
C TYR A 754 -11.72 -23.51 -0.56
N GLY A 755 -11.98 -24.58 -1.32
CA GLY A 755 -13.21 -24.75 -2.10
C GLY A 755 -13.15 -24.20 -3.53
N ASN A 756 -14.28 -24.32 -4.22
CA ASN A 756 -14.51 -23.80 -5.56
C ASN A 756 -15.91 -23.17 -5.65
N ALA A 757 -15.95 -21.84 -5.62
CA ALA A 757 -17.19 -21.07 -5.59
C ALA A 757 -17.30 -20.08 -6.75
N LYS A 758 -18.42 -19.38 -6.84
CA LYS A 758 -18.58 -18.20 -7.68
C LYS A 758 -18.03 -16.97 -6.98
N ALA A 759 -17.39 -16.08 -7.74
CA ALA A 759 -17.13 -14.71 -7.32
C ALA A 759 -18.46 -13.99 -7.08
N ARG A 760 -18.58 -13.24 -5.98
CA ARG A 760 -19.85 -12.58 -5.63
C ARG A 760 -19.87 -11.12 -6.05
N CYS A 761 -20.85 -10.77 -6.88
CA CYS A 761 -21.16 -9.39 -7.25
C CYS A 761 -22.05 -8.70 -6.21
N ARG A 762 -22.67 -9.46 -5.31
CA ARG A 762 -23.52 -8.99 -4.19
C ARG A 762 -22.89 -9.36 -2.84
N VAL A 763 -22.89 -8.43 -1.88
CA VAL A 763 -22.30 -8.58 -0.55
C VAL A 763 -23.32 -8.12 0.51
N TRP A 764 -24.15 -9.05 0.98
CA TRP A 764 -25.21 -8.81 1.98
C TRP A 764 -24.71 -8.39 3.38
N THR A 765 -23.39 -8.33 3.59
CA THR A 765 -22.78 -7.87 4.85
C THR A 765 -22.27 -6.43 4.79
N PHE A 766 -22.35 -5.76 3.64
CA PHE A 766 -21.92 -4.38 3.47
C PHE A 766 -23.13 -3.43 3.56
N PRO A 767 -22.91 -2.14 3.90
CA PRO A 767 -23.97 -1.14 3.89
C PRO A 767 -24.70 -1.06 2.54
N ASP A 768 -23.94 -1.13 1.44
CA ASP A 768 -24.46 -1.29 0.08
C ASP A 768 -24.09 -2.67 -0.46
N GLU A 769 -25.09 -3.47 -0.81
CA GLU A 769 -24.89 -4.87 -1.23
C GLU A 769 -24.22 -4.97 -2.60
N VAL A 770 -24.55 -4.04 -3.50
CA VAL A 770 -23.84 -3.77 -4.75
C VAL A 770 -23.21 -2.39 -4.65
N PRO A 771 -22.16 -2.07 -5.43
CA PRO A 771 -21.64 -0.71 -5.44
C PRO A 771 -22.73 0.28 -5.85
N VAL A 772 -22.92 1.34 -5.06
CA VAL A 772 -23.89 2.41 -5.33
C VAL A 772 -23.14 3.73 -5.32
N HIS A 773 -23.44 4.61 -6.29
CA HIS A 773 -22.86 5.95 -6.28
C HIS A 773 -23.43 6.77 -5.13
N ARG A 774 -22.54 7.40 -4.38
CA ARG A 774 -22.87 8.38 -3.35
C ARG A 774 -21.94 9.57 -3.57
N GLU A 775 -22.50 10.77 -3.63
CA GLU A 775 -21.68 11.97 -3.81
C GLU A 775 -20.68 12.11 -2.64
N PRO A 776 -19.45 12.59 -2.90
CA PRO A 776 -18.52 12.98 -1.85
C PRO A 776 -19.21 13.82 -0.78
N ILE A 777 -18.84 13.63 0.49
CA ILE A 777 -19.44 14.39 1.60
C ILE A 777 -19.30 15.89 1.33
N TYR A 778 -18.11 16.29 0.88
CA TYR A 778 -17.79 17.62 0.39
C TYR A 778 -17.76 17.62 -1.13
N THR A 779 -18.87 17.97 -1.77
CA THR A 779 -19.03 17.98 -3.23
C THR A 779 -19.37 19.37 -3.77
N ALA A 780 -18.82 19.72 -4.94
CA ALA A 780 -19.16 20.95 -5.65
C ALA A 780 -20.49 20.82 -6.42
N ARG A 781 -21.05 19.60 -6.50
CA ARG A 781 -22.30 19.27 -7.20
C ARG A 781 -23.44 19.08 -6.22
N ARG A 782 -23.82 20.17 -5.53
CA ARG A 782 -24.95 20.18 -4.58
C ARG A 782 -26.23 19.62 -5.20
N ASP A 783 -26.45 19.87 -6.49
CA ASP A 783 -27.59 19.37 -7.26
C ASP A 783 -27.69 17.84 -7.30
N LEU A 784 -26.57 17.13 -7.14
CA LEU A 784 -26.53 15.67 -7.16
C LEU A 784 -26.80 15.02 -5.80
N ILE A 785 -26.74 15.79 -4.69
CA ILE A 785 -26.91 15.24 -3.34
C ILE A 785 -28.31 14.64 -3.13
N GLU A 786 -29.36 15.26 -3.68
CA GLU A 786 -30.73 14.76 -3.54
C GLU A 786 -30.90 13.38 -4.20
N LYS A 787 -30.23 13.17 -5.33
CA LYS A 787 -30.31 11.92 -6.11
C LYS A 787 -29.34 10.85 -5.60
N TYR A 788 -28.17 11.26 -5.10
CA TYR A 788 -27.08 10.38 -4.68
C TYR A 788 -26.56 10.75 -3.28
N PRO A 789 -27.40 10.66 -2.24
CA PRO A 789 -27.02 11.06 -0.89
C PRO A 789 -25.95 10.12 -0.29
N THR A 790 -25.17 10.66 0.65
CA THR A 790 -24.24 9.85 1.45
C THR A 790 -24.98 8.94 2.44
N HIS A 791 -24.24 8.18 3.24
CA HIS A 791 -24.82 7.28 4.26
C HIS A 791 -25.45 8.05 5.44
N ASN A 792 -26.22 7.35 6.27
CA ASN A 792 -26.56 7.83 7.60
C ASN A 792 -25.33 7.70 8.54
N ASP A 793 -25.26 8.56 9.55
CA ASP A 793 -24.26 8.45 10.61
C ASP A 793 -24.36 7.09 11.32
N MET A 794 -23.21 6.52 11.72
CA MET A 794 -23.18 5.16 12.27
C MET A 794 -22.00 4.93 13.23
N GLN A 795 -22.11 3.90 14.08
CA GLN A 795 -21.00 3.43 14.92
C GLN A 795 -20.18 2.37 14.17
N VAL A 796 -18.97 2.72 13.73
CA VAL A 796 -18.05 1.79 13.04
C VAL A 796 -16.95 1.36 14.02
N HIS A 797 -16.94 0.07 14.35
CA HIS A 797 -16.02 -0.50 15.34
C HIS A 797 -16.05 0.28 16.67
N ARG A 798 -14.97 1.01 16.98
CA ARG A 798 -14.82 1.75 18.24
C ARG A 798 -15.22 3.22 18.16
N LEU A 799 -15.54 3.74 16.98
CA LEU A 799 -15.70 5.17 16.75
C LEU A 799 -17.07 5.50 16.12
N PRO A 800 -17.68 6.65 16.49
CA PRO A 800 -18.75 7.23 15.70
C PRO A 800 -18.20 7.70 14.35
N THR A 801 -18.99 7.54 13.28
CA THR A 801 -18.64 7.99 11.92
C THR A 801 -19.77 8.81 11.36
N LEU A 802 -19.45 10.04 10.96
CA LEU A 802 -20.43 11.01 10.46
C LEU A 802 -20.46 10.99 8.93
N TYR A 803 -21.66 11.10 8.37
CA TYR A 803 -21.94 11.15 6.94
C TYR A 803 -23.00 12.22 6.69
N LYS A 804 -24.29 11.86 6.79
CA LYS A 804 -25.43 12.76 6.58
C LYS A 804 -25.32 14.05 7.36
N THR A 805 -24.90 14.00 8.63
CA THR A 805 -24.72 15.22 9.44
C THR A 805 -23.74 16.21 8.81
N LEU A 806 -22.65 15.72 8.21
CA LEU A 806 -21.66 16.57 7.55
C LEU A 806 -22.13 17.03 6.17
N GLN A 807 -22.79 16.16 5.39
CA GLN A 807 -23.35 16.55 4.09
C GLN A 807 -24.46 17.60 4.24
N ASP A 808 -25.32 17.49 5.27
CA ASP A 808 -26.33 18.49 5.60
C ASP A 808 -25.67 19.82 6.04
N LYS A 809 -24.51 19.76 6.72
CA LYS A 809 -23.70 20.93 7.05
C LYS A 809 -23.14 21.61 5.80
N VAL A 810 -22.64 20.86 4.82
CA VAL A 810 -22.17 21.42 3.53
C VAL A 810 -23.26 22.27 2.88
N ILE A 811 -24.50 21.80 2.89
CA ILE A 811 -25.65 22.52 2.33
C ILE A 811 -26.02 23.75 3.19
N SER A 812 -26.21 23.56 4.49
CA SER A 812 -26.72 24.60 5.40
C SER A 812 -25.73 25.75 5.61
N ASP A 813 -24.43 25.47 5.62
CA ASP A 813 -23.37 26.47 5.78
C ASP A 813 -22.87 27.03 4.43
N ASP A 814 -23.49 26.63 3.31
CA ASP A 814 -23.09 27.01 1.95
C ASP A 814 -21.62 26.72 1.61
N LEU A 815 -21.08 25.58 2.07
CA LEU A 815 -19.65 25.27 1.92
C LEU A 815 -19.23 25.06 0.46
N ASP A 816 -20.06 24.44 -0.38
CA ASP A 816 -19.82 24.28 -1.83
C ASP A 816 -19.74 25.60 -2.60
N LYS A 817 -20.40 26.66 -2.10
CA LYS A 817 -20.28 28.00 -2.70
C LYS A 817 -19.05 28.74 -2.21
N LYS A 818 -18.69 28.58 -0.92
CA LYS A 818 -17.50 29.19 -0.31
C LYS A 818 -16.21 28.57 -0.84
N TYR A 819 -16.22 27.26 -1.07
CA TYR A 819 -15.11 26.44 -1.53
C TYR A 819 -15.47 25.74 -2.86
N PRO A 820 -15.48 26.49 -4.00
CA PRO A 820 -16.04 25.99 -5.26
C PRO A 820 -15.12 25.05 -6.04
N LEU A 821 -13.86 24.88 -5.62
CA LEU A 821 -12.89 24.04 -6.33
C LEU A 821 -12.82 22.66 -5.69
N ILE A 822 -12.86 21.62 -6.52
CA ILE A 822 -12.55 20.26 -6.09
C ILE A 822 -11.05 20.16 -5.85
N SER A 823 -10.66 19.65 -4.69
CA SER A 823 -9.28 19.35 -4.32
C SER A 823 -9.07 17.84 -4.29
N THR A 824 -8.04 17.39 -5.00
CA THR A 824 -7.58 16.00 -4.98
C THR A 824 -6.07 15.94 -4.72
N SER A 825 -5.55 14.79 -4.32
CA SER A 825 -4.13 14.64 -3.96
C SER A 825 -3.47 13.44 -4.61
N GLY A 826 -2.14 13.49 -4.77
CA GLY A 826 -1.39 12.38 -5.36
C GLY A 826 0.10 12.39 -5.03
N ARG A 827 0.83 11.55 -5.77
CA ARG A 827 2.27 11.33 -5.58
C ARG A 827 3.12 12.13 -6.55
N LEU A 828 4.38 12.29 -6.18
CA LEU A 828 5.48 12.72 -7.04
C LEU A 828 6.47 11.57 -7.20
N VAL A 829 7.25 11.56 -8.29
CA VAL A 829 8.22 10.49 -8.55
C VAL A 829 9.43 10.57 -7.61
N GLU A 830 9.73 11.76 -7.12
CA GLU A 830 10.86 12.12 -6.28
C GLU A 830 10.67 11.65 -4.83
N TYR A 831 9.41 11.60 -4.38
CA TYR A 831 9.08 11.40 -2.97
C TYR A 831 8.26 10.14 -2.70
N GLU A 832 8.24 9.74 -1.44
CA GLU A 832 7.56 8.54 -0.94
C GLU A 832 7.02 8.78 0.48
N GLY A 833 5.89 8.17 0.81
CA GLY A 833 5.26 8.30 2.12
C GLY A 833 4.95 9.77 2.48
N GLY A 834 5.14 10.11 3.76
CA GLY A 834 5.13 11.49 4.27
C GLY A 834 6.38 12.30 3.95
N GLY A 835 7.33 11.70 3.21
CA GLY A 835 8.54 12.36 2.71
C GLY A 835 9.71 12.40 3.68
N GLU A 836 9.64 11.80 4.87
CA GLU A 836 10.70 11.87 5.90
C GLU A 836 12.07 11.45 5.37
N GLU A 837 12.11 10.27 4.73
CA GLU A 837 13.34 9.72 4.17
C GLU A 837 13.79 10.49 2.92
N SER A 838 12.84 10.78 2.02
CA SER A 838 13.13 11.29 0.67
C SER A 838 13.40 12.79 0.65
N ARG A 839 12.70 13.60 1.45
CA ARG A 839 13.04 15.03 1.68
C ARG A 839 14.32 15.22 2.48
N SER A 840 14.76 14.18 3.18
CA SER A 840 16.06 14.11 3.85
C SER A 840 17.17 13.61 2.94
N CYS A 841 16.89 13.28 1.67
CA CYS A 841 17.90 12.97 0.66
C CYS A 841 18.19 14.20 -0.21
N PRO A 842 19.43 14.70 -0.28
CA PRO A 842 19.74 15.92 -1.03
C PRO A 842 19.52 15.77 -2.54
N TRP A 843 19.74 14.57 -3.08
CA TRP A 843 19.59 14.32 -4.52
C TRP A 843 18.13 14.33 -4.97
N LEU A 844 17.22 13.81 -4.13
CA LEU A 844 15.79 13.84 -4.39
C LEU A 844 15.22 15.24 -4.11
N ALA A 845 15.68 15.87 -3.04
CA ALA A 845 15.33 17.24 -2.69
C ALA A 845 15.65 18.24 -3.81
N GLU A 846 16.75 18.04 -4.56
CA GLU A 846 17.12 18.88 -5.70
C GLU A 846 16.10 18.81 -6.85
N LEU A 847 15.40 17.68 -7.02
CA LEU A 847 14.46 17.47 -8.12
C LEU A 847 13.12 18.19 -7.90
N GLN A 848 12.71 18.41 -6.65
CA GLN A 848 11.49 19.17 -6.34
C GLN A 848 11.58 19.83 -4.96
N GLN A 849 11.75 21.14 -4.90
CA GLN A 849 11.99 21.87 -3.64
C GLN A 849 10.74 22.48 -3.01
N GLU A 850 9.70 22.73 -3.79
CA GLU A 850 8.56 23.51 -3.33
C GLU A 850 7.28 22.67 -3.34
N MET A 851 6.47 22.87 -2.30
CA MET A 851 5.09 22.38 -2.28
C MET A 851 4.24 23.27 -3.20
N PHE A 852 3.34 22.67 -3.97
CA PHE A 852 2.54 23.39 -4.96
C PHE A 852 1.13 22.83 -5.13
N ILE A 853 0.25 23.64 -5.72
CA ILE A 853 -1.09 23.24 -6.18
C ILE A 853 -1.20 23.45 -7.69
N GLU A 854 -1.66 22.43 -8.39
CA GLU A 854 -2.04 22.55 -9.80
C GLU A 854 -3.42 23.18 -9.89
N ILE A 855 -3.53 24.23 -10.70
CA ILE A 855 -4.76 24.98 -10.94
C ILE A 855 -4.94 25.20 -12.44
N ASN A 856 -6.17 25.09 -12.93
CA ASN A 856 -6.50 25.34 -14.32
C ASN A 856 -6.25 26.82 -14.69
N PRO A 857 -5.81 27.15 -15.91
CA PRO A 857 -5.60 28.54 -16.33
C PRO A 857 -6.82 29.44 -16.20
N ALA A 858 -8.04 28.92 -16.43
CA ALA A 858 -9.27 29.69 -16.26
C ALA A 858 -9.52 30.03 -14.78
N ASP A 859 -9.46 29.03 -13.90
CA ASP A 859 -9.65 29.21 -12.45
C ASP A 859 -8.60 30.15 -11.83
N ALA A 860 -7.37 30.09 -12.33
CA ALA A 860 -6.29 30.99 -11.93
C ALA A 860 -6.53 32.42 -12.41
N ALA A 861 -6.95 32.61 -13.66
CA ALA A 861 -7.25 33.93 -14.22
C ALA A 861 -8.40 34.62 -13.47
N ASP A 862 -9.48 33.90 -13.17
CA ASP A 862 -10.63 34.40 -12.40
C ASP A 862 -10.22 34.87 -10.99
N ARG A 863 -9.11 34.33 -10.46
CA ARG A 863 -8.56 34.64 -9.13
C ARG A 863 -7.33 35.56 -9.17
N GLY A 864 -6.92 36.03 -10.36
CA GLY A 864 -5.72 36.87 -10.52
C GLY A 864 -4.40 36.19 -10.13
N ILE A 865 -4.36 34.85 -10.19
CA ILE A 865 -3.20 34.02 -9.85
C ILE A 865 -2.36 33.76 -11.10
N ARG A 866 -1.03 33.89 -10.98
CA ARG A 866 -0.06 33.55 -12.01
C ARG A 866 0.76 32.34 -11.61
N ASP A 867 1.37 31.69 -12.59
CA ASP A 867 2.29 30.58 -12.34
C ASP A 867 3.45 31.03 -11.45
N GLY A 868 3.76 30.24 -10.42
CA GLY A 868 4.79 30.52 -9.43
C GLY A 868 4.41 31.51 -8.31
N ASP A 869 3.21 32.10 -8.34
CA ASP A 869 2.72 32.93 -7.23
C ASP A 869 2.63 32.10 -5.94
N ASP A 870 2.93 32.72 -4.80
CA ASP A 870 2.51 32.17 -3.51
C ASP A 870 0.99 32.31 -3.38
N VAL A 871 0.33 31.24 -2.95
CA VAL A 871 -1.11 31.20 -2.74
C VAL A 871 -1.44 30.60 -1.38
N TRP A 872 -2.55 31.07 -0.83
CA TRP A 872 -3.23 30.40 0.26
C TRP A 872 -4.28 29.45 -0.31
N VAL A 873 -4.21 28.20 0.13
CA VAL A 873 -5.26 27.22 -0.10
C VAL A 873 -5.97 26.99 1.22
N GLU A 874 -7.30 27.12 1.22
CA GLU A 874 -8.16 26.91 2.37
C GLU A 874 -9.14 25.77 2.08
N GLY A 875 -9.22 24.80 2.99
CA GLY A 875 -10.16 23.67 2.91
C GLY A 875 -11.49 23.96 3.59
N ALA A 876 -12.53 23.18 3.27
CA ALA A 876 -13.89 23.41 3.75
C ALA A 876 -14.10 23.24 5.28
N GLU A 877 -13.10 22.70 5.98
CA GLU A 877 -13.07 22.60 7.46
C GLU A 877 -12.16 23.65 8.12
N GLY A 878 -11.75 24.69 7.39
CA GLY A 878 -11.01 25.85 7.92
C GLY A 878 -9.49 25.68 7.99
N GLY A 879 -8.97 24.51 7.64
CA GLY A 879 -7.53 24.31 7.47
C GLY A 879 -6.99 25.15 6.31
N ARG A 880 -5.78 25.71 6.47
CA ARG A 880 -5.18 26.61 5.48
C ARG A 880 -3.67 26.41 5.35
N ILE A 881 -3.15 26.42 4.11
CA ILE A 881 -1.73 26.22 3.79
C ILE A 881 -1.22 27.28 2.81
N LYS A 882 0.06 27.67 2.92
CA LYS A 882 0.75 28.57 1.97
C LYS A 882 1.71 27.78 1.08
N ILE A 883 1.45 27.77 -0.22
CA ILE A 883 2.18 26.96 -1.20
C ILE A 883 2.28 27.68 -2.55
N LYS A 884 3.02 27.12 -3.52
CA LYS A 884 3.14 27.69 -4.87
C LYS A 884 1.96 27.32 -5.76
N ALA A 885 1.53 28.24 -6.62
CA ALA A 885 0.63 27.93 -7.72
C ALA A 885 1.42 27.36 -8.91
N MET A 886 0.95 26.23 -9.45
CA MET A 886 1.35 25.70 -10.75
C MET A 886 0.16 25.82 -11.71
N VAL A 887 0.17 26.84 -12.56
CA VAL A 887 -0.94 27.11 -13.49
C VAL A 887 -0.77 26.21 -14.72
N THR A 888 -1.68 25.24 -14.90
CA THR A 888 -1.50 24.19 -15.90
C THR A 888 -2.83 23.65 -16.44
N PRO A 889 -2.97 23.39 -17.75
CA PRO A 889 -4.17 22.77 -18.32
C PRO A 889 -4.28 21.26 -18.01
N ARG A 890 -3.32 20.69 -17.24
CA ARG A 890 -3.35 19.27 -16.88
C ARG A 890 -4.50 18.91 -15.95
N VAL A 891 -5.04 19.86 -15.20
CA VAL A 891 -6.27 19.70 -14.41
C VAL A 891 -7.43 20.40 -15.12
N GLY A 892 -8.62 19.79 -15.09
CA GLY A 892 -9.84 20.40 -15.62
C GLY A 892 -10.27 21.64 -14.83
N ALA A 893 -11.06 22.52 -15.44
CA ALA A 893 -11.64 23.66 -14.72
C ALA A 893 -12.50 23.19 -13.54
N GLY A 894 -12.41 23.89 -12.41
CA GLY A 894 -13.04 23.51 -11.15
C GLY A 894 -12.31 22.40 -10.38
N VAL A 895 -11.21 21.85 -10.90
CA VAL A 895 -10.44 20.77 -10.26
C VAL A 895 -9.00 21.22 -10.01
N THR A 896 -8.49 20.88 -8.83
CA THR A 896 -7.12 21.19 -8.40
C THR A 896 -6.44 19.93 -7.87
N TRP A 897 -5.11 19.93 -7.88
CA TRP A 897 -4.35 18.80 -7.35
C TRP A 897 -3.14 19.22 -6.54
N MET A 898 -2.83 18.47 -5.48
CA MET A 898 -1.65 18.68 -4.64
C MET A 898 -0.87 17.38 -4.36
N PRO A 899 0.47 17.44 -4.26
CA PRO A 899 1.26 16.33 -3.76
C PRO A 899 1.21 16.26 -2.22
N TYR A 900 1.14 15.07 -1.62
CA TYR A 900 0.98 14.95 -0.16
C TYR A 900 2.30 14.72 0.63
N HIS A 901 3.46 14.84 -0.02
CA HIS A 901 4.76 14.44 0.54
C HIS A 901 5.44 15.47 1.45
N PHE A 902 4.87 16.67 1.58
CA PHE A 902 5.51 17.79 2.25
C PHE A 902 5.04 17.90 3.70
N ALA A 903 5.96 18.35 4.56
CA ALA A 903 5.70 18.70 5.94
C ALA A 903 6.88 19.52 6.51
N GLY A 904 6.74 19.98 7.74
CA GLY A 904 7.72 20.82 8.42
C GLY A 904 7.35 22.31 8.46
N VAL A 905 6.26 22.70 7.78
CA VAL A 905 5.59 24.00 7.92
C VAL A 905 4.10 23.73 8.20
N MET A 906 3.47 24.55 9.03
CA MET A 906 2.04 24.49 9.30
C MET A 906 1.47 25.89 9.46
N HIS A 907 0.48 26.25 8.66
CA HIS A 907 -0.15 27.58 8.63
C HIS A 907 0.85 28.71 8.37
N GLY A 908 1.82 28.48 7.49
CA GLY A 908 2.92 29.41 7.19
C GLY A 908 4.02 29.49 8.24
N GLU A 909 3.93 28.73 9.34
CA GLU A 909 4.92 28.72 10.41
C GLU A 909 5.84 27.50 10.33
N ASP A 910 7.16 27.74 10.39
CA ASP A 910 8.18 26.69 10.42
C ASP A 910 8.09 25.87 11.72
N LEU A 911 8.05 24.54 11.59
CA LEU A 911 8.07 23.63 12.73
C LEU A 911 9.51 23.37 13.20
N GLN A 912 9.65 23.15 14.51
CA GLN A 912 10.95 22.97 15.14
C GLN A 912 11.37 21.50 15.15
N TYR A 913 12.45 21.20 14.44
CA TYR A 913 13.04 19.87 14.41
C TYR A 913 14.08 19.69 15.53
N PRO A 914 14.24 18.47 16.08
CA PRO A 914 15.29 18.15 17.03
C PRO A 914 16.69 18.29 16.42
N GLU A 915 17.68 18.53 17.28
CA GLU A 915 19.09 18.31 16.95
C GLU A 915 19.53 16.96 17.51
N SER A 916 20.22 16.15 16.69
CA SER A 916 20.76 14.86 17.11
C SER A 916 22.26 14.77 16.85
N GLY A 917 23.02 14.61 17.92
CA GLY A 917 24.50 14.67 17.91
C GLY A 917 25.02 16.00 17.38
N GLY A 918 24.41 17.11 17.80
CA GLY A 918 24.78 18.48 17.41
C GLY A 918 24.49 18.84 15.95
N ILE A 919 23.65 18.08 15.26
CA ILE A 919 23.25 18.34 13.87
C ILE A 919 21.72 18.40 13.80
N SER A 920 21.19 19.40 13.10
CA SER A 920 19.76 19.53 12.85
C SER A 920 19.24 18.36 12.00
N THR A 921 18.18 17.72 12.49
CA THR A 921 17.44 16.67 11.76
C THR A 921 16.43 17.24 10.76
N LYS A 922 16.32 18.58 10.64
CA LYS A 922 15.42 19.23 9.66
C LYS A 922 15.74 18.72 8.25
N PRO A 923 14.75 18.18 7.51
CA PRO A 923 14.93 17.74 6.13
C PRO A 923 15.44 18.86 5.22
N TYR A 924 16.01 18.51 4.06
CA TYR A 924 16.48 19.51 3.09
C TYR A 924 15.31 20.28 2.47
N VAL A 925 14.18 19.60 2.29
CA VAL A 925 12.93 20.19 1.78
C VAL A 925 11.86 20.14 2.87
N VAL A 926 11.27 21.29 3.16
CA VAL A 926 10.10 21.45 4.03
C VAL A 926 8.98 22.13 3.28
N GLY A 927 7.75 21.97 3.77
CA GLY A 927 6.57 22.60 3.21
C GLY A 927 5.35 22.26 4.04
N GLU A 928 4.18 22.67 3.57
CA GLU A 928 2.92 22.34 4.23
C GLU A 928 2.36 21.02 3.71
N SER A 929 1.78 20.22 4.60
CA SER A 929 1.05 19.02 4.18
C SER A 929 -0.28 19.42 3.55
N CYS A 930 -0.60 18.87 2.37
CA CYS A 930 -1.91 19.07 1.78
C CYS A 930 -3.05 18.53 2.68
N ASN A 931 -2.75 17.58 3.57
CA ASN A 931 -3.73 17.01 4.48
C ASN A 931 -4.22 18.00 5.56
N THR A 932 -3.57 19.15 5.70
CA THR A 932 -4.08 20.27 6.51
C THR A 932 -5.36 20.86 5.94
N VAL A 933 -5.56 20.83 4.61
CA VAL A 933 -6.79 21.32 3.95
C VAL A 933 -7.74 20.19 3.53
N MET A 934 -7.41 18.94 3.83
CA MET A 934 -8.30 17.81 3.58
C MET A 934 -9.28 17.63 4.73
N THR A 935 -10.49 17.20 4.40
CA THR A 935 -11.65 17.19 5.30
C THR A 935 -11.94 15.81 5.88
N TYR A 936 -12.91 15.74 6.78
CA TYR A 936 -13.53 14.50 7.21
C TYR A 936 -14.15 13.73 6.04
N GLY A 937 -13.99 12.40 6.06
CA GLY A 937 -14.68 11.48 5.17
C GLY A 937 -14.02 10.11 5.24
N TYR A 938 -14.80 9.06 5.48
CA TYR A 938 -14.26 7.73 5.74
C TYR A 938 -15.09 6.64 5.09
N ASP A 939 -14.42 5.59 4.61
CA ASP A 939 -15.08 4.37 4.12
C ASP A 939 -15.86 3.67 5.25
N PRO A 940 -17.12 3.24 5.04
CA PRO A 940 -17.94 2.68 6.11
C PRO A 940 -17.51 1.27 6.56
N VAL A 941 -16.67 0.58 5.77
CA VAL A 941 -16.19 -0.77 6.08
C VAL A 941 -14.78 -0.71 6.66
N THR A 942 -13.92 0.14 6.12
CA THR A 942 -12.48 0.13 6.44
C THR A 942 -12.02 1.40 7.11
N GLN A 943 -12.86 2.44 7.19
CA GLN A 943 -12.50 3.74 7.73
C GLN A 943 -11.31 4.39 7.01
N MET A 944 -11.10 4.04 5.74
CA MET A 944 -10.16 4.71 4.84
C MET A 944 -10.57 6.16 4.65
N GLN A 945 -9.62 7.09 4.81
CA GLN A 945 -9.86 8.51 4.64
C GLN A 945 -10.10 8.94 3.18
N GLU A 946 -10.92 9.96 2.98
CA GLU A 946 -11.23 10.59 1.69
C GLU A 946 -10.26 11.73 1.38
N THR A 947 -9.21 11.43 0.59
CA THR A 947 -8.18 12.43 0.19
C THR A 947 -8.22 12.74 -1.31
N LYS A 948 -9.18 12.13 -2.03
CA LYS A 948 -9.29 12.22 -3.49
C LYS A 948 -10.44 13.08 -3.96
N ALA A 949 -11.39 13.42 -3.09
CA ALA A 949 -12.50 14.31 -3.41
C ALA A 949 -12.86 15.14 -2.17
N THR A 950 -12.52 16.42 -2.18
CA THR A 950 -12.98 17.41 -1.20
C THR A 950 -13.03 18.79 -1.85
N LEU A 951 -13.28 19.84 -1.07
CA LEU A 951 -13.44 21.21 -1.53
C LEU A 951 -12.37 22.14 -0.98
N CYS A 952 -11.93 23.09 -1.80
CA CYS A 952 -11.04 24.16 -1.41
C CYS A 952 -11.38 25.51 -2.05
N GLN A 953 -10.75 26.55 -1.53
CA GLN A 953 -10.66 27.88 -2.12
C GLN A 953 -9.20 28.30 -2.18
N ILE A 954 -8.86 29.07 -3.21
CA ILE A 954 -7.50 29.54 -3.44
C ILE A 954 -7.52 31.06 -3.57
N ALA A 955 -6.60 31.73 -2.89
CA ALA A 955 -6.38 33.16 -3.00
C ALA A 955 -4.88 33.45 -3.08
N LYS A 956 -4.51 34.54 -3.75
CA LYS A 956 -3.14 35.04 -3.77
C LYS A 956 -2.66 35.39 -2.34
N ALA A 957 -1.42 35.02 -1.99
CA ALA A 957 -0.89 35.11 -0.63
C ALA A 957 -0.29 36.45 -0.21
#